data_AF-A0A0A0BGV5-F1
#
_entry.id   AF-A0A0A0BGV5-F1
#
_cell.length_a   1.000
_cell.length_b   1.000
_cell.length_c   1.000
_cell.angle_alpha   90.00
_cell.angle_beta   90.00
_cell.angle_gamma   90.00
#
_symmetry.space_group_name_H-M   'P 1'
#
loop_
_entity.id
_entity.type
_entity.pdbx_description
1 polymer ?
#
loop_
_entity_poly.entity_id
_entity_poly.type
_entity_poly.pdbx_seq_one_letter_code
_entity_poly.pdbx_strand_id
1 'polypeptide(L)'
;MADDAMLVATGGLISRGLLERRLKFVHGSLQGLTNKPAYFDWKTAVDDIEKDLIKHEGSIKHIQYKYGTPRKLKEKLGFWKKRDNWGDIPAKDAGDHSGDLGHLNIRAITKELGFSVNFHISNDWKWATQMLIRFNHEMYELGALGTTWERRVPELRSVLDELDGKKQLPLNQNGKLNRFSFMLEHDYITEKISVDVLCRRAPKLKELFDEFDKKLKKRGVTAYAGDQYQEKLARLLNERKYELNKDHISINKTKLSLALCTNDNIIMHTPSLTNLVNVEEKRIASSLRNGQTKKSFNIYGVATINLGAIPYSMQMQRVYDFRGIVQICGLELTEKIATAFVTIIEARKIKNPKAWFTSIKAFMTFMHDFSDKYDEIKQVFNALKCGENINKAHFEFTCLNFKLVMLEKVRKNVVATNVITAFGEAKIFPSYKFKTTVKERKRLTDRARRKSIAEASNIHEHVITESIKEGALKRNIVIDRDKDTKGFVKSILNESANDDTLPSDAVGAIKEITKKRLLEIRRVASNDFTNWKINYEKGQAILSSLQEPEINDTLEKFEAYQAGNYSRFPNDYMPVENYEVTLKNLLIIIHHNYKDDCPTSAQGSQFWNKQYQKVGGIDVVNGSLNVTKKAAAAAATLYLCESGANVAVALTLTPDRLSKSQIANHTRVTGIKARAGGKSIFDDLPNKVDIVGLTGAIPALRYLSDINISYHQSKETFEIGLFGYFSLGNRYNELTEFAFRDAFKRMLKQSDYMGHLNVTPSMLRPTVLLLAQIEDPTNAGLVMIQANHESETTTMGYTNKLPYRVVMEEHMMKYQKNLEAIFSSTSNDRDESKLAAAQKTGLGVFCKDRLIADDDGKEIQCNEVQDCVRCKQDRMLVVADKESISDMILWKQSLDHHENDFVLKNPERWEKIWVPWQAFFSVVLEDKMVRGKLSFIKNEALKLAQQRQLSDNYVLPEPW
;
A
#
# COMPACT_ATOMS: atom_id res chain seq x y z
N MET A 1 -71.08 -7.36 45.45
CA MET A 1 -71.19 -5.91 45.19
C MET A 1 -69.79 -5.28 45.24
N ALA A 2 -69.02 -5.41 44.16
CA ALA A 2 -67.73 -4.74 44.03
C ALA A 2 -67.44 -4.47 42.55
N ASP A 3 -68.33 -3.68 41.93
CA ASP A 3 -68.09 -3.14 40.59
C ASP A 3 -66.93 -2.13 40.65
N ASP A 4 -65.92 -2.38 39.81
CA ASP A 4 -64.99 -1.43 39.16
C ASP A 4 -64.40 -0.26 39.98
N ALA A 5 -64.31 -0.38 41.30
CA ALA A 5 -63.63 0.61 42.12
C ALA A 5 -62.12 0.35 42.13
N MET A 6 -61.35 1.11 41.35
CA MET A 6 -59.90 1.23 41.49
C MET A 6 -59.55 1.47 42.97
N LEU A 7 -59.07 0.44 43.67
CA LEU A 7 -58.42 0.60 44.96
C LEU A 7 -57.10 1.32 44.70
N VAL A 8 -57.01 2.57 45.14
CA VAL A 8 -55.80 3.37 44.96
C VAL A 8 -54.80 2.92 46.02
N ALA A 9 -53.71 2.28 45.59
CA ALA A 9 -52.59 1.95 46.44
C ALA A 9 -51.52 3.05 46.35
N THR A 10 -50.95 3.45 47.48
CA THR A 10 -49.82 4.40 47.54
C THR A 10 -48.65 3.70 48.22
N GLY A 11 -47.53 3.52 47.50
CA GLY A 11 -46.36 2.84 48.06
C GLY A 11 -46.53 1.33 48.33
N GLY A 12 -47.54 0.69 47.73
CA GLY A 12 -47.79 -0.76 47.88
C GLY A 12 -48.71 -1.16 49.03
N LEU A 13 -49.26 -0.18 49.75
CA LEU A 13 -50.32 -0.37 50.73
C LEU A 13 -51.62 0.22 50.19
N ILE A 14 -52.76 -0.36 50.58
CA ILE A 14 -54.06 0.18 50.17
C ILE A 14 -54.25 1.53 50.88
N SER A 15 -54.69 2.56 50.14
CA SER A 15 -54.91 3.90 50.72
C SER A 15 -56.00 3.85 51.80
N ARG A 16 -55.57 3.84 53.06
CA ARG A 16 -56.45 3.75 54.25
C ARG A 16 -57.44 4.91 54.30
N GLY A 17 -56.99 6.14 54.03
CA GLY A 17 -57.84 7.34 53.99
C GLY A 17 -58.90 7.39 52.86
N LEU A 18 -58.74 6.60 51.79
CA LEU A 18 -59.77 6.44 50.74
C LEU A 18 -60.76 5.33 51.11
N LEU A 19 -60.27 4.25 51.72
CA LEU A 19 -61.08 3.16 52.27
C LEU A 19 -62.00 3.66 53.40
N GLU A 20 -61.47 4.52 54.26
CA GLU A 20 -62.18 5.27 55.30
C GLU A 20 -63.35 6.08 54.74
N ARG A 21 -63.09 6.93 53.73
CA ARG A 21 -64.13 7.72 53.05
C ARG A 21 -65.22 6.83 52.43
N ARG A 22 -64.84 5.68 51.88
CA ARG A 22 -65.75 4.81 51.13
C ARG A 22 -66.57 3.88 52.02
N LEU A 23 -65.97 3.35 53.08
CA LEU A 23 -66.65 2.58 54.14
C LEU A 23 -67.30 3.48 55.20
N LYS A 24 -67.24 4.80 55.02
CA LYS A 24 -67.85 5.84 55.87
C LYS A 24 -67.39 5.78 57.34
N PHE A 25 -66.08 5.61 57.57
CA PHE A 25 -65.49 5.76 58.90
C PHE A 25 -64.27 6.68 58.84
N VAL A 26 -63.88 7.29 59.96
CA VAL A 26 -62.79 8.30 60.02
C VAL A 26 -61.67 7.81 60.93
N HIS A 27 -60.46 7.69 60.40
CA HIS A 27 -59.28 7.49 61.23
C HIS A 27 -58.79 8.85 61.75
N GLY A 28 -58.83 9.06 63.07
CA GLY A 28 -58.17 10.21 63.70
C GLY A 28 -56.65 10.11 63.48
N SER A 29 -56.01 11.21 63.06
CA SER A 29 -54.57 11.35 62.78
C SER A 29 -53.65 10.39 63.55
N LEU A 30 -52.83 9.60 62.83
CA LEU A 30 -51.83 8.65 63.36
C LEU A 30 -50.61 9.33 64.00
N GLN A 31 -50.83 10.15 65.03
CA GLN A 31 -49.80 10.55 65.98
C GLN A 31 -50.42 10.52 67.39
N GLY A 32 -50.31 9.39 68.11
CA GLY A 32 -50.43 9.39 69.58
C GLY A 32 -51.39 8.40 70.28
N LEU A 33 -52.09 7.48 69.59
CA LEU A 33 -53.05 6.57 70.27
C LEU A 33 -52.85 5.10 69.85
N THR A 34 -51.87 4.41 70.46
CA THR A 34 -51.54 3.00 70.14
C THR A 34 -52.16 1.94 71.06
N ASN A 35 -52.94 2.31 72.08
CA ASN A 35 -53.32 1.38 73.17
C ASN A 35 -54.84 1.15 73.39
N LYS A 36 -55.71 1.32 72.38
CA LYS A 36 -57.16 1.00 72.52
C LYS A 36 -57.54 -0.32 71.79
N PRO A 37 -58.30 -1.25 72.40
CA PRO A 37 -58.66 -2.55 71.81
C PRO A 37 -59.33 -2.46 70.42
N ALA A 38 -60.24 -1.50 70.21
CA ALA A 38 -60.92 -1.32 68.93
C ALA A 38 -59.97 -1.01 67.75
N TYR A 39 -58.78 -0.46 68.01
CA TYR A 39 -57.75 -0.20 66.98
C TYR A 39 -57.10 -1.50 66.47
N PHE A 40 -56.96 -2.51 67.32
CA PHE A 40 -56.47 -3.82 66.92
C PHE A 40 -57.46 -4.51 65.97
N ASP A 41 -58.75 -4.43 66.25
CA ASP A 41 -59.78 -5.06 65.41
C ASP A 41 -59.84 -4.44 64.00
N TRP A 42 -59.69 -3.12 63.87
CA TRP A 42 -59.71 -2.45 62.57
C TRP A 42 -58.44 -2.60 61.76
N LYS A 43 -57.28 -2.54 62.43
CA LYS A 43 -56.02 -2.89 61.79
C LYS A 43 -56.06 -4.34 61.30
N THR A 44 -56.61 -5.25 62.11
CA THR A 44 -56.79 -6.65 61.74
C THR A 44 -57.73 -6.79 60.55
N ALA A 45 -58.86 -6.06 60.49
CA ALA A 45 -59.75 -6.10 59.34
C ALA A 45 -59.10 -5.60 58.03
N VAL A 46 -58.32 -4.52 58.07
CA VAL A 46 -57.57 -4.02 56.90
C VAL A 46 -56.45 -4.99 56.51
N ASP A 47 -55.70 -5.50 57.49
CA ASP A 47 -54.64 -6.49 57.27
C ASP A 47 -55.23 -7.81 56.73
N ASP A 48 -56.44 -8.20 57.13
CA ASP A 48 -57.15 -9.38 56.62
C ASP A 48 -57.68 -9.15 55.20
N ILE A 49 -58.17 -7.94 54.87
CA ILE A 49 -58.50 -7.57 53.48
C ILE A 49 -57.24 -7.58 52.61
N GLU A 50 -56.12 -7.04 53.09
CA GLU A 50 -54.84 -7.06 52.37
C GLU A 50 -54.32 -8.49 52.19
N LYS A 51 -54.38 -9.34 53.23
CA LYS A 51 -54.03 -10.76 53.13
C LYS A 51 -54.95 -11.50 52.18
N ASP A 52 -56.25 -11.26 52.23
CA ASP A 52 -57.22 -11.89 51.35
C ASP A 52 -57.01 -11.47 49.89
N LEU A 53 -56.72 -10.19 49.64
CA LEU A 53 -56.32 -9.67 48.33
C LEU A 53 -54.98 -10.24 47.86
N ILE A 54 -53.96 -10.36 48.70
CA ILE A 54 -52.70 -11.01 48.33
C ILE A 54 -52.94 -12.48 48.02
N LYS A 55 -53.78 -13.16 48.80
CA LYS A 55 -54.12 -14.57 48.63
C LYS A 55 -54.91 -14.83 47.34
N HIS A 56 -55.86 -13.97 46.98
CA HIS A 56 -56.73 -14.17 45.83
C HIS A 56 -56.28 -13.45 44.55
N GLU A 57 -55.65 -12.28 44.68
CA GLU A 57 -55.24 -11.42 43.55
C GLU A 57 -53.71 -11.33 43.38
N GLY A 58 -52.92 -11.40 44.46
CA GLY A 58 -51.45 -11.42 44.41
C GLY A 58 -50.78 -10.07 44.70
N SER A 59 -50.69 -9.18 43.70
CA SER A 59 -49.93 -7.91 43.81
C SER A 59 -50.82 -6.71 44.14
N ILE A 60 -50.63 -6.10 45.32
CA ILE A 60 -51.39 -4.91 45.76
C ILE A 60 -50.94 -3.65 45.00
N LYS A 61 -49.64 -3.51 44.70
CA LYS A 61 -49.03 -2.31 44.07
C LYS A 61 -49.68 -1.88 42.76
N HIS A 62 -50.28 -2.84 42.04
CA HIS A 62 -50.77 -2.66 40.68
C HIS A 62 -52.27 -2.89 40.56
N ILE A 63 -52.99 -3.07 41.68
CA ILE A 63 -54.41 -3.42 41.69
C ILE A 63 -55.31 -2.36 41.02
N GLN A 64 -54.82 -1.12 40.92
CA GLN A 64 -55.50 -0.06 40.17
C GLN A 64 -55.63 -0.40 38.68
N TYR A 65 -54.70 -1.15 38.07
CA TYR A 65 -54.80 -1.50 36.67
C TYR A 65 -55.82 -2.63 36.44
N LYS A 66 -56.62 -2.54 35.37
CA LYS A 66 -57.66 -3.54 35.03
C LYS A 66 -57.11 -4.97 35.01
N TYR A 67 -55.88 -5.16 34.50
CA TYR A 67 -55.19 -6.46 34.47
C TYR A 67 -53.91 -6.47 35.33
N GLY A 68 -53.81 -5.58 36.31
CA GLY A 68 -52.60 -5.37 37.12
C GLY A 68 -52.33 -6.44 38.17
N THR A 69 -53.12 -7.51 38.23
CA THR A 69 -52.92 -8.63 39.16
C THR A 69 -52.64 -9.92 38.38
N PRO A 70 -51.82 -10.86 38.90
CA PRO A 70 -51.58 -12.17 38.27
C PRO A 70 -52.86 -12.89 37.85
N ARG A 71 -53.92 -12.86 38.68
CA ARG A 71 -55.21 -13.49 38.36
C ARG A 71 -55.87 -12.86 37.14
N LYS A 72 -56.07 -11.54 37.17
CA LYS A 72 -56.75 -10.80 36.08
C LYS A 72 -55.95 -10.85 34.78
N LEU A 73 -54.62 -10.79 34.85
CA LEU A 73 -53.78 -11.00 33.67
C LEU A 73 -53.94 -12.42 33.13
N LYS A 74 -53.96 -13.45 34.01
CA LYS A 74 -54.17 -14.85 33.60
C LYS A 74 -55.51 -15.05 32.89
N GLU A 75 -56.57 -14.38 33.33
CA GLU A 75 -57.88 -14.40 32.67
C GLU A 75 -57.81 -13.83 31.25
N LYS A 76 -57.17 -12.66 31.06
CA LYS A 76 -56.98 -12.05 29.74
C LYS A 76 -56.12 -12.92 28.83
N LEU A 77 -55.03 -13.49 29.34
CA LEU A 77 -54.20 -14.43 28.59
C LEU A 77 -54.99 -15.70 28.24
N GLY A 78 -55.81 -16.22 29.16
CA GLY A 78 -56.68 -17.36 28.93
C GLY A 78 -57.74 -17.11 27.86
N PHE A 79 -58.29 -15.88 27.80
CA PHE A 79 -59.16 -15.45 26.71
C PHE A 79 -58.42 -15.50 25.37
N TRP A 80 -57.21 -14.96 25.29
CA TRP A 80 -56.38 -14.97 24.08
C TRP A 80 -55.87 -16.34 23.65
N LYS A 81 -55.77 -17.31 24.58
CA LYS A 81 -55.38 -18.69 24.23
C LYS A 81 -56.40 -19.40 23.33
N LYS A 82 -57.67 -19.01 23.40
CA LYS A 82 -58.74 -19.63 22.59
C LYS A 82 -58.53 -19.29 21.12
N ARG A 83 -58.64 -20.30 20.25
CA ARG A 83 -58.34 -20.20 18.82
C ARG A 83 -59.13 -19.11 18.11
N ASP A 84 -60.40 -18.95 18.45
CA ASP A 84 -61.28 -17.91 17.88
C ASP A 84 -60.82 -16.49 18.21
N ASN A 85 -59.99 -16.32 19.26
CA ASN A 85 -59.53 -15.03 19.75
C ASN A 85 -58.05 -14.75 19.41
N TRP A 86 -57.41 -15.56 18.58
CA TRP A 86 -55.99 -15.34 18.21
C TRP A 86 -55.79 -14.02 17.47
N GLY A 87 -56.81 -13.54 16.74
CA GLY A 87 -56.79 -12.23 16.08
C GLY A 87 -56.73 -11.04 17.05
N ASP A 88 -57.15 -11.24 18.30
CA ASP A 88 -57.16 -10.20 19.34
C ASP A 88 -55.81 -10.11 20.08
N ILE A 89 -54.85 -10.98 19.76
CA ILE A 89 -53.53 -10.95 20.38
C ILE A 89 -52.73 -9.76 19.80
N PRO A 90 -52.22 -8.84 20.63
CA PRO A 90 -51.42 -7.71 20.15
C PRO A 90 -50.03 -8.18 19.69
N ALA A 91 -49.96 -8.71 18.47
CA ALA A 91 -48.76 -9.29 17.87
C ALA A 91 -48.04 -8.31 16.92
N LYS A 92 -46.77 -8.59 16.63
CA LYS A 92 -45.97 -7.96 15.59
C LYS A 92 -45.33 -9.02 14.71
N ASP A 93 -45.19 -8.70 13.42
CA ASP A 93 -44.69 -9.62 12.40
C ASP A 93 -43.16 -9.76 12.38
N ALA A 94 -42.46 -9.08 13.29
CA ALA A 94 -41.01 -9.08 13.42
C ALA A 94 -40.56 -9.25 14.89
N GLY A 95 -39.57 -10.11 15.13
CA GLY A 95 -39.00 -10.37 16.45
C GLY A 95 -38.44 -11.78 16.54
N ASP A 96 -37.51 -12.00 17.46
CA ASP A 96 -37.04 -13.33 17.86
C ASP A 96 -37.93 -13.83 19.00
N HIS A 97 -38.51 -15.03 18.88
CA HIS A 97 -39.38 -15.60 19.91
C HIS A 97 -38.66 -15.78 21.27
N SER A 98 -37.32 -15.78 21.27
CA SER A 98 -36.48 -15.90 22.46
C SER A 98 -36.19 -14.57 23.19
N GLY A 99 -36.55 -13.42 22.59
CA GLY A 99 -36.38 -12.10 23.20
C GLY A 99 -37.44 -11.77 24.29
N ASP A 100 -37.19 -10.72 25.08
CA ASP A 100 -37.91 -10.38 26.34
C ASP A 100 -39.44 -10.30 26.26
N LEU A 101 -40.04 -10.12 25.07
CA LEU A 101 -41.49 -10.27 24.82
C LEU A 101 -41.78 -10.84 23.41
N GLY A 102 -40.76 -11.38 22.74
CA GLY A 102 -40.84 -12.03 21.43
C GLY A 102 -41.67 -11.30 20.37
N HIS A 103 -42.73 -11.97 19.91
CA HIS A 103 -43.66 -11.51 18.87
C HIS A 103 -44.79 -10.64 19.39
N LEU A 104 -44.79 -10.32 20.68
CA LEU A 104 -45.78 -9.40 21.25
C LEU A 104 -45.39 -7.95 20.94
N ASN A 105 -46.38 -7.15 20.52
CA ASN A 105 -46.20 -5.73 20.29
C ASN A 105 -46.34 -4.98 21.61
N ILE A 106 -45.22 -4.54 22.18
CA ILE A 106 -45.16 -3.89 23.49
C ILE A 106 -46.10 -2.68 23.57
N ARG A 107 -46.12 -1.81 22.56
CA ARG A 107 -46.99 -0.61 22.56
C ARG A 107 -48.47 -0.99 22.56
N ALA A 108 -48.84 -1.99 21.77
CA ALA A 108 -50.23 -2.45 21.70
C ALA A 108 -50.64 -3.20 22.97
N ILE A 109 -49.75 -4.01 23.55
CA ILE A 109 -49.96 -4.66 24.86
C ILE A 109 -50.14 -3.64 25.96
N THR A 110 -49.27 -2.63 26.04
CA THR A 110 -49.39 -1.57 27.05
C THR A 110 -50.75 -0.88 26.95
N LYS A 111 -51.21 -0.57 25.73
CA LYS A 111 -52.54 0.02 25.49
C LYS A 111 -53.68 -0.91 25.90
N GLU A 112 -53.60 -2.17 25.51
CA GLU A 112 -54.64 -3.18 25.72
C GLU A 112 -54.77 -3.62 27.18
N LEU A 113 -53.64 -3.72 27.89
CA LEU A 113 -53.60 -4.08 29.31
C LEU A 113 -53.73 -2.85 30.23
N GLY A 114 -53.57 -1.65 29.69
CA GLY A 114 -53.58 -0.38 30.43
C GLY A 114 -52.34 -0.17 31.31
N PHE A 115 -51.25 -0.90 31.08
CA PHE A 115 -50.01 -0.79 31.87
C PHE A 115 -49.23 0.48 31.54
N SER A 116 -48.18 0.78 32.33
CA SER A 116 -47.27 1.88 32.00
C SER A 116 -46.37 1.54 30.80
N VAL A 117 -45.90 2.54 30.07
CA VAL A 117 -45.05 2.37 28.86
C VAL A 117 -43.78 1.56 29.14
N ASN A 118 -43.26 1.66 30.37
CA ASN A 118 -42.02 1.02 30.79
C ASN A 118 -42.23 -0.22 31.70
N PHE A 119 -43.43 -0.81 31.74
CA PHE A 119 -43.70 -1.95 32.63
C PHE A 119 -42.72 -3.12 32.38
N HIS A 120 -42.36 -3.40 31.13
CA HIS A 120 -41.54 -4.54 30.73
C HIS A 120 -40.09 -4.49 31.26
N ILE A 121 -39.56 -3.30 31.59
CA ILE A 121 -38.22 -3.11 32.18
C ILE A 121 -38.26 -2.86 33.70
N SER A 122 -39.45 -2.73 34.29
CA SER A 122 -39.60 -2.44 35.72
C SER A 122 -39.58 -3.71 36.57
N ASN A 123 -38.75 -3.71 37.63
CA ASN A 123 -38.70 -4.81 38.59
C ASN A 123 -40.06 -5.08 39.27
N ASP A 124 -40.88 -4.05 39.46
CA ASP A 124 -42.21 -4.20 40.08
C ASP A 124 -43.20 -5.00 39.21
N TRP A 125 -42.94 -5.06 37.89
CA TRP A 125 -43.80 -5.74 36.90
C TRP A 125 -43.22 -7.07 36.41
N LYS A 126 -42.14 -7.54 37.02
CA LYS A 126 -41.43 -8.77 36.62
C LYS A 126 -42.36 -9.98 36.49
N TRP A 127 -43.37 -10.10 37.37
CA TRP A 127 -44.37 -11.17 37.30
C TRP A 127 -45.20 -11.10 36.00
N ALA A 128 -45.63 -9.91 35.57
CA ALA A 128 -46.43 -9.70 34.37
C ALA A 128 -45.59 -9.96 33.12
N THR A 129 -44.35 -9.47 33.10
CA THR A 129 -43.38 -9.72 32.02
C THR A 129 -43.12 -11.22 31.88
N GLN A 130 -42.89 -11.95 32.98
CA GLN A 130 -42.68 -13.40 32.94
C GLN A 130 -43.91 -14.18 32.44
N MET A 131 -45.13 -13.76 32.82
CA MET A 131 -46.35 -14.35 32.30
C MET A 131 -46.51 -14.12 30.80
N LEU A 132 -46.20 -12.92 30.31
CA LEU A 132 -46.24 -12.58 28.89
C LEU A 132 -45.16 -13.31 28.09
N ILE A 133 -43.96 -13.53 28.63
CA ILE A 133 -42.90 -14.35 28.00
C ILE A 133 -43.38 -15.79 27.83
N ARG A 134 -43.92 -16.40 28.90
CA ARG A 134 -44.46 -17.77 28.84
C ARG A 134 -45.60 -17.88 27.85
N PHE A 135 -46.51 -16.91 27.86
CA PHE A 135 -47.61 -16.83 26.91
C PHE A 135 -47.10 -16.68 25.47
N ASN A 136 -46.12 -15.82 25.21
CA ASN A 136 -45.50 -15.67 23.89
C ASN A 136 -44.95 -17.00 23.38
N HIS A 137 -44.20 -17.71 24.22
CA HIS A 137 -43.63 -19.01 23.86
C HIS A 137 -44.73 -20.04 23.57
N GLU A 138 -45.72 -20.18 24.46
CA GLU A 138 -46.83 -21.12 24.29
C GLU A 138 -47.64 -20.83 23.01
N MET A 139 -47.99 -19.58 22.76
CA MET A 139 -48.75 -19.19 21.58
C MET A 139 -47.93 -19.28 20.29
N TYR A 140 -46.61 -19.10 20.35
CA TYR A 140 -45.70 -19.36 19.25
C TYR A 140 -45.64 -20.86 18.92
N GLU A 141 -45.63 -21.73 19.94
CA GLU A 141 -45.70 -23.19 19.76
C GLU A 141 -47.04 -23.64 19.17
N LEU A 142 -48.14 -23.03 19.59
CA LEU A 142 -49.47 -23.29 19.04
C LEU A 142 -49.70 -22.69 17.64
N GLY A 143 -48.76 -21.90 17.11
CA GLY A 143 -48.86 -21.27 15.78
C GLY A 143 -49.78 -20.04 15.73
N ALA A 144 -50.17 -19.49 16.88
CA ALA A 144 -50.93 -18.24 16.97
C ALA A 144 -50.04 -17.00 16.84
N LEU A 145 -48.79 -17.11 17.30
CA LEU A 145 -47.74 -16.10 17.18
C LEU A 145 -46.61 -16.61 16.28
N GLY A 146 -45.80 -15.66 15.79
CA GLY A 146 -44.75 -15.91 14.81
C GLY A 146 -44.92 -14.99 13.61
N THR A 147 -43.96 -15.04 12.69
CA THR A 147 -44.11 -14.36 11.41
C THR A 147 -45.32 -14.89 10.65
N THR A 148 -45.88 -14.08 9.75
CA THR A 148 -46.93 -14.51 8.81
C THR A 148 -46.59 -15.85 8.12
N TRP A 149 -45.30 -16.13 7.87
CA TRP A 149 -44.84 -17.39 7.27
C TRP A 149 -44.86 -18.59 8.22
N GLU A 150 -44.53 -18.40 9.49
CA GLU A 150 -44.58 -19.47 10.48
C GLU A 150 -46.01 -19.89 10.80
N ARG A 151 -46.93 -18.93 10.82
CA ARG A 151 -48.37 -19.21 11.00
C ARG A 151 -48.97 -20.00 9.83
N ARG A 152 -48.38 -19.90 8.64
CA ARG A 152 -48.77 -20.67 7.44
C ARG A 152 -48.13 -22.05 7.32
N VAL A 153 -47.20 -22.43 8.21
CA VAL A 153 -46.54 -23.75 8.18
C VAL A 153 -47.52 -24.93 8.15
N PRO A 154 -48.63 -24.95 8.91
CA PRO A 154 -49.61 -26.04 8.85
C PRO A 154 -50.26 -26.19 7.46
N GLU A 155 -50.59 -25.05 6.82
CA GLU A 155 -51.15 -25.02 5.48
C GLU A 155 -50.11 -25.52 4.45
N LEU A 156 -48.90 -24.96 4.48
CA LEU A 156 -47.80 -25.34 3.58
C LEU A 156 -47.44 -26.82 3.71
N ARG A 157 -47.47 -27.38 4.93
CA ARG A 157 -47.22 -28.80 5.18
C ARG A 157 -48.28 -29.67 4.50
N SER A 158 -49.56 -29.32 4.61
CA SER A 158 -50.64 -30.07 3.97
C SER A 158 -50.43 -30.19 2.46
N VAL A 159 -50.05 -29.08 1.82
CA VAL A 159 -49.76 -29.04 0.38
C VAL A 159 -48.51 -29.85 0.03
N LEU A 160 -47.42 -29.71 0.80
CA LEU A 160 -46.18 -30.46 0.57
C LEU A 160 -46.37 -31.97 0.77
N ASP A 161 -47.15 -32.40 1.77
CA ASP A 161 -47.44 -33.82 1.99
C ASP A 161 -48.31 -34.39 0.85
N GLU A 162 -49.25 -33.62 0.30
CA GLU A 162 -50.03 -34.02 -0.88
C GLU A 162 -49.15 -34.19 -2.13
N LEU A 163 -48.29 -33.20 -2.41
CA LEU A 163 -47.35 -33.26 -3.53
C LEU A 163 -46.33 -34.40 -3.38
N ASP A 164 -45.87 -34.65 -2.16
CA ASP A 164 -44.96 -35.77 -1.87
C ASP A 164 -45.64 -37.12 -2.09
N GLY A 165 -46.90 -37.27 -1.69
CA GLY A 165 -47.70 -38.47 -1.94
C GLY A 165 -47.87 -38.77 -3.43
N LYS A 166 -48.03 -37.71 -4.25
CA LYS A 166 -48.12 -37.79 -5.72
C LYS A 166 -46.76 -37.88 -6.41
N LYS A 167 -45.64 -37.79 -5.67
CA LYS A 167 -44.26 -37.69 -6.20
C LYS A 167 -44.07 -36.51 -7.17
N GLN A 168 -44.76 -35.39 -6.92
CA GLN A 168 -44.77 -34.19 -7.74
C GLN A 168 -44.07 -33.00 -7.06
N LEU A 169 -43.26 -33.24 -6.03
CA LEU A 169 -42.51 -32.16 -5.39
C LEU A 169 -41.57 -31.47 -6.40
N PRO A 170 -41.57 -30.12 -6.49
CA PRO A 170 -40.65 -29.41 -7.36
C PRO A 170 -39.23 -29.57 -6.82
N LEU A 171 -38.31 -30.07 -7.64
CA LEU A 171 -36.93 -30.33 -7.23
C LEU A 171 -35.97 -29.30 -7.83
N ASN A 172 -34.94 -28.94 -7.08
CA ASN A 172 -33.82 -28.17 -7.60
C ASN A 172 -32.74 -29.10 -8.18
N GLN A 173 -31.71 -28.51 -8.77
CA GLN A 173 -30.58 -29.22 -9.39
C GLN A 173 -29.78 -30.10 -8.42
N ASN A 174 -30.03 -29.99 -7.11
CA ASN A 174 -29.40 -30.77 -6.04
C ASN A 174 -30.37 -31.81 -5.43
N GLY A 175 -31.51 -32.09 -6.06
CA GLY A 175 -32.47 -33.11 -5.60
C GLY A 175 -33.14 -32.77 -4.27
N LYS A 176 -33.06 -31.49 -3.90
CA LYS A 176 -33.74 -30.90 -2.76
C LYS A 176 -35.01 -30.23 -3.26
N LEU A 177 -35.94 -29.96 -2.35
CA LEU A 177 -37.13 -29.19 -2.63
C LEU A 177 -36.73 -27.82 -3.21
N ASN A 178 -37.23 -27.49 -4.40
CA ASN A 178 -37.12 -26.15 -4.96
C ASN A 178 -38.12 -25.24 -4.26
N ARG A 179 -37.67 -24.67 -3.14
CA ARG A 179 -38.47 -23.83 -2.24
C ARG A 179 -39.04 -22.60 -2.96
N PHE A 180 -38.29 -22.02 -3.90
CA PHE A 180 -38.75 -20.88 -4.70
C PHE A 180 -39.88 -21.27 -5.64
N SER A 181 -39.70 -22.32 -6.44
CA SER A 181 -40.74 -22.83 -7.35
C SER A 181 -41.99 -23.23 -6.59
N PHE A 182 -41.86 -23.97 -5.49
CA PHE A 182 -42.99 -24.35 -4.64
C PHE A 182 -43.79 -23.13 -4.18
N MET A 183 -43.11 -22.13 -3.60
CA MET A 183 -43.75 -20.93 -3.06
C MET A 183 -44.35 -20.05 -4.17
N LEU A 184 -43.75 -20.03 -5.36
CA LEU A 184 -44.23 -19.24 -6.49
C LEU A 184 -45.45 -19.89 -7.18
N GLU A 185 -45.39 -21.20 -7.44
CA GLU A 185 -46.45 -21.96 -8.14
C GLU A 185 -47.78 -22.02 -7.36
N HIS A 186 -47.71 -21.79 -6.05
CA HIS A 186 -48.86 -21.81 -5.16
C HIS A 186 -49.23 -20.41 -4.66
N ASP A 187 -48.79 -19.37 -5.37
CA ASP A 187 -49.09 -17.95 -5.12
C ASP A 187 -48.76 -17.46 -3.71
N TYR A 188 -47.83 -18.12 -3.01
CA TYR A 188 -47.37 -17.68 -1.71
C TYR A 188 -46.46 -16.46 -1.83
N ILE A 189 -45.59 -16.40 -2.86
CA ILE A 189 -44.66 -15.29 -3.08
C ILE A 189 -44.72 -14.77 -4.52
N THR A 190 -44.21 -13.55 -4.74
CA THR A 190 -43.96 -13.00 -6.08
C THR A 190 -42.48 -13.14 -6.46
N GLU A 191 -42.15 -13.02 -7.75
CA GLU A 191 -40.80 -13.21 -8.31
C GLU A 191 -39.69 -12.36 -7.66
N LYS A 192 -40.05 -11.31 -6.90
CA LYS A 192 -39.10 -10.38 -6.25
C LYS A 192 -38.68 -10.79 -4.84
N ILE A 193 -39.20 -11.90 -4.28
CA ILE A 193 -38.98 -12.26 -2.87
C ILE A 193 -37.98 -13.42 -2.75
N SER A 194 -36.92 -13.21 -1.96
CA SER A 194 -35.92 -14.25 -1.64
C SER A 194 -36.43 -15.20 -0.55
N VAL A 195 -36.67 -16.46 -0.91
CA VAL A 195 -37.11 -17.51 0.03
C VAL A 195 -36.07 -17.81 1.11
N ASP A 196 -34.78 -17.65 0.82
CA ASP A 196 -33.73 -17.82 1.83
C ASP A 196 -33.77 -16.74 2.91
N VAL A 197 -34.12 -15.50 2.54
CA VAL A 197 -34.33 -14.42 3.51
C VAL A 197 -35.58 -14.68 4.35
N LEU A 198 -36.64 -15.23 3.75
CA LEU A 198 -37.84 -15.66 4.47
C LEU A 198 -37.50 -16.76 5.49
N CYS A 199 -36.79 -17.81 5.08
CA CYS A 199 -36.40 -18.92 5.96
C CYS A 199 -35.48 -18.49 7.10
N ARG A 200 -34.69 -17.42 6.94
CA ARG A 200 -33.92 -16.83 8.05
C ARG A 200 -34.79 -16.13 9.08
N ARG A 201 -35.89 -15.53 8.64
CA ARG A 201 -36.83 -14.79 9.49
C ARG A 201 -37.93 -15.68 10.07
N ALA A 202 -38.14 -16.87 9.50
CA ALA A 202 -39.17 -17.83 9.86
C ALA A 202 -38.57 -19.24 10.11
N PRO A 203 -37.99 -19.51 11.30
CA PRO A 203 -37.38 -20.79 11.64
C PRO A 203 -38.27 -22.02 11.40
N LYS A 204 -39.55 -22.00 11.78
CA LYS A 204 -40.45 -23.16 11.57
C LYS A 204 -40.69 -23.48 10.09
N LEU A 205 -40.68 -22.46 9.23
CA LEU A 205 -40.76 -22.64 7.77
C LEU A 205 -39.50 -23.32 7.24
N LYS A 206 -38.33 -22.92 7.73
CA LYS A 206 -37.06 -23.55 7.36
C LYS A 206 -37.03 -25.02 7.78
N GLU A 207 -37.47 -25.33 9.00
CA GLU A 207 -37.53 -26.70 9.51
C GLU A 207 -38.45 -27.60 8.66
N LEU A 208 -39.62 -27.08 8.26
CA LEU A 208 -40.52 -27.77 7.34
C LEU A 208 -39.81 -28.13 6.03
N PHE A 209 -39.15 -27.17 5.38
CA PHE A 209 -38.44 -27.45 4.13
C PHE A 209 -37.27 -28.42 4.32
N ASP A 210 -36.51 -28.30 5.41
CA ASP A 210 -35.40 -29.19 5.71
C ASP A 210 -35.87 -30.63 6.02
N GLU A 211 -37.08 -30.81 6.56
CA GLU A 211 -37.71 -32.12 6.72
C GLU A 211 -37.97 -32.80 5.37
N PHE A 212 -38.57 -32.09 4.41
CA PHE A 212 -38.82 -32.63 3.08
C PHE A 212 -37.53 -32.90 2.30
N ASP A 213 -36.49 -32.08 2.46
CA ASP A 213 -35.15 -32.37 1.93
C ASP A 213 -34.59 -33.69 2.49
N LYS A 214 -34.82 -33.99 3.78
CA LYS A 214 -34.45 -35.28 4.39
C LYS A 214 -35.29 -36.44 3.86
N LYS A 215 -36.59 -36.26 3.64
CA LYS A 215 -37.49 -37.28 3.04
C LYS A 215 -37.02 -37.65 1.62
N LEU A 216 -36.72 -36.64 0.79
CA LEU A 216 -36.22 -36.82 -0.58
C LEU A 216 -34.88 -37.57 -0.61
N LYS A 217 -33.94 -37.19 0.27
CA LYS A 217 -32.64 -37.87 0.40
C LYS A 217 -32.77 -39.35 0.77
N LYS A 218 -33.71 -39.71 1.66
CA LYS A 218 -33.94 -41.12 2.06
C LYS A 218 -34.50 -41.99 0.94
N ARG A 219 -35.23 -41.42 -0.04
CA ARG A 219 -35.81 -42.16 -1.17
C ARG A 219 -34.82 -42.44 -2.31
N GLY A 220 -33.56 -42.02 -2.19
CA GLY A 220 -32.54 -42.25 -3.22
C GLY A 220 -32.82 -41.52 -4.54
N VAL A 221 -33.70 -40.52 -4.53
CA VAL A 221 -33.96 -39.67 -5.69
C VAL A 221 -32.66 -38.92 -6.02
N THR A 222 -32.01 -39.28 -7.13
CA THR A 222 -30.78 -38.59 -7.54
C THR A 222 -31.14 -37.22 -8.10
N ALA A 223 -30.35 -36.25 -7.67
CA ALA A 223 -30.56 -34.83 -7.86
C ALA A 223 -30.39 -34.33 -9.30
N TYR A 224 -29.79 -35.13 -10.16
CA TYR A 224 -29.13 -34.62 -11.34
C TYR A 224 -29.83 -35.18 -12.58
N ALA A 225 -30.56 -34.30 -13.28
CA ALA A 225 -31.15 -34.60 -14.58
C ALA A 225 -30.14 -35.15 -15.60
N GLY A 226 -28.83 -35.04 -15.33
CA GLY A 226 -27.77 -35.61 -16.15
C GLY A 226 -27.55 -37.12 -15.98
N ASP A 227 -28.01 -37.74 -14.90
CA ASP A 227 -27.75 -39.17 -14.64
C ASP A 227 -28.32 -40.08 -15.74
N GLN A 228 -29.42 -39.68 -16.37
CA GLN A 228 -29.99 -40.38 -17.54
C GLN A 228 -29.04 -40.46 -18.75
N TYR A 229 -28.01 -39.61 -18.81
CA TYR A 229 -27.04 -39.58 -19.92
C TYR A 229 -25.75 -40.37 -19.64
N GLN A 230 -25.64 -41.07 -18.50
CA GLN A 230 -24.42 -41.79 -18.12
C GLN A 230 -23.96 -42.81 -19.17
N GLU A 231 -24.88 -43.65 -19.67
CA GLU A 231 -24.55 -44.65 -20.69
C GLU A 231 -24.11 -44.02 -22.02
N LYS A 232 -24.83 -42.99 -22.46
CA LYS A 232 -24.52 -42.24 -23.69
C LYS A 232 -23.15 -41.56 -23.60
N LEU A 233 -22.82 -40.97 -22.45
CA LEU A 233 -21.52 -40.37 -22.18
C LEU A 233 -20.41 -41.41 -22.16
N ALA A 234 -20.60 -42.54 -21.47
CA ALA A 234 -19.62 -43.62 -21.45
C ALA A 234 -19.29 -44.11 -22.87
N ARG A 235 -20.29 -44.22 -23.75
CA ARG A 235 -20.10 -44.56 -25.16
C ARG A 235 -19.30 -43.51 -25.93
N LEU A 236 -19.62 -42.22 -25.79
CA LEU A 236 -18.88 -41.13 -26.46
C LEU A 236 -17.42 -41.06 -26.00
N LEU A 237 -17.16 -41.31 -24.71
CA LEU A 237 -15.80 -41.37 -24.16
C LEU A 237 -15.02 -42.58 -24.71
N ASN A 238 -15.65 -43.76 -24.78
CA ASN A 238 -15.02 -44.96 -25.36
C ASN A 238 -14.70 -44.81 -26.86
N GLU A 239 -15.62 -44.21 -27.64
CA GLU A 239 -15.44 -43.94 -29.07
C GLU A 239 -14.51 -42.74 -29.35
N ARG A 240 -13.98 -42.08 -28.30
CA ARG A 240 -13.14 -40.88 -28.39
C ARG A 240 -13.79 -39.71 -29.15
N LYS A 241 -15.11 -39.60 -29.09
CA LYS A 241 -15.89 -38.53 -29.73
C LYS A 241 -16.05 -37.34 -28.79
N TYR A 242 -14.94 -36.66 -28.51
CA TYR A 242 -14.91 -35.46 -27.69
C TYR A 242 -13.75 -34.55 -28.08
N GLU A 243 -13.92 -33.25 -27.85
CA GLU A 243 -12.85 -32.27 -28.06
C GLU A 243 -12.07 -32.04 -26.77
N LEU A 244 -10.75 -31.89 -26.88
CA LEU A 244 -9.88 -31.55 -25.75
C LEU A 244 -9.74 -30.03 -25.59
N ASN A 245 -9.55 -29.59 -24.35
CA ASN A 245 -9.15 -28.22 -24.05
C ASN A 245 -7.68 -27.98 -24.46
N LYS A 246 -7.24 -26.73 -24.31
CA LYS A 246 -5.89 -26.28 -24.69
C LYS A 246 -4.75 -26.96 -23.92
N ASP A 247 -5.05 -27.70 -22.86
CA ASP A 247 -4.07 -28.48 -22.10
C ASP A 247 -3.87 -29.89 -22.69
N HIS A 248 -4.67 -30.30 -23.69
CA HIS A 248 -4.64 -31.63 -24.31
C HIS A 248 -4.81 -32.80 -23.33
N ILE A 249 -5.27 -32.52 -22.11
CA ILE A 249 -5.55 -33.52 -21.06
C ILE A 249 -7.01 -33.44 -20.66
N SER A 250 -7.51 -32.23 -20.38
CA SER A 250 -8.90 -32.05 -20.00
C SER A 250 -9.79 -32.02 -21.23
N ILE A 251 -10.97 -32.62 -21.09
CA ILE A 251 -11.99 -32.68 -22.12
C ILE A 251 -12.80 -31.39 -22.05
N ASN A 252 -13.18 -30.83 -23.20
CA ASN A 252 -14.08 -29.69 -23.28
C ASN A 252 -15.49 -30.10 -22.84
N LYS A 253 -15.73 -30.00 -21.53
CA LYS A 253 -16.98 -30.42 -20.87
C LYS A 253 -18.19 -29.67 -21.43
N THR A 254 -18.03 -28.44 -21.92
CA THR A 254 -19.13 -27.66 -22.51
C THR A 254 -19.58 -28.22 -23.85
N LYS A 255 -18.64 -28.46 -24.77
CA LYS A 255 -18.96 -29.08 -26.07
C LYS A 255 -19.44 -30.51 -25.92
N LEU A 256 -18.84 -31.28 -24.99
CA LEU A 256 -19.28 -32.64 -24.71
C LEU A 256 -20.69 -32.66 -24.10
N SER A 257 -21.02 -31.69 -23.24
CA SER A 257 -22.38 -31.53 -22.72
C SER A 257 -23.39 -31.23 -23.85
N LEU A 258 -23.04 -30.34 -24.79
CA LEU A 258 -23.86 -30.06 -25.98
C LEU A 258 -24.03 -31.25 -26.93
N ALA A 259 -23.06 -32.17 -26.97
CA ALA A 259 -23.18 -33.42 -27.72
C ALA A 259 -24.07 -34.46 -27.01
N LEU A 260 -24.21 -34.37 -25.69
CA LEU A 260 -25.10 -35.22 -24.91
C LEU A 260 -26.55 -34.75 -24.99
N CYS A 261 -26.79 -33.46 -24.74
CA CYS A 261 -28.12 -32.82 -24.68
C CYS A 261 -28.04 -31.30 -24.98
N THR A 262 -29.15 -30.57 -24.80
CA THR A 262 -29.23 -29.13 -25.06
C THR A 262 -28.61 -28.24 -23.97
N ASN A 263 -28.27 -28.80 -22.80
CA ASN A 263 -27.66 -28.07 -21.69
C ASN A 263 -26.13 -28.21 -21.75
N ASP A 264 -25.44 -27.10 -22.01
CA ASP A 264 -23.99 -27.03 -22.19
C ASP A 264 -23.17 -27.19 -20.90
N ASN A 265 -23.82 -27.30 -19.74
CA ASN A 265 -23.16 -27.46 -18.45
C ASN A 265 -23.57 -28.75 -17.71
N ILE A 266 -24.36 -29.63 -18.34
CA ILE A 266 -24.96 -30.80 -17.68
C ILE A 266 -23.93 -31.73 -17.02
N ILE A 267 -22.77 -31.91 -17.66
CA ILE A 267 -21.68 -32.75 -17.13
C ILE A 267 -21.12 -32.14 -15.85
N MET A 268 -20.91 -30.82 -15.82
CA MET A 268 -20.29 -30.12 -14.68
C MET A 268 -21.20 -30.09 -13.45
N HIS A 269 -22.51 -30.08 -13.66
CA HIS A 269 -23.49 -30.10 -12.59
C HIS A 269 -23.89 -31.51 -12.15
N THR A 270 -23.43 -32.56 -12.84
CA THR A 270 -23.77 -33.95 -12.53
C THR A 270 -22.52 -34.73 -12.09
N PRO A 271 -22.36 -35.05 -10.79
CA PRO A 271 -21.15 -35.70 -10.27
C PRO A 271 -20.79 -37.04 -10.93
N SER A 272 -21.79 -37.84 -11.30
CA SER A 272 -21.60 -39.13 -11.97
C SER A 272 -20.98 -38.96 -13.37
N LEU A 273 -21.50 -38.03 -14.17
CA LEU A 273 -20.96 -37.67 -15.49
C LEU A 273 -19.56 -37.05 -15.36
N THR A 274 -19.36 -36.16 -14.39
CA THR A 274 -18.04 -35.58 -14.11
C THR A 274 -17.01 -36.65 -13.78
N ASN A 275 -17.38 -37.67 -12.99
CA ASN A 275 -16.48 -38.77 -12.66
C ASN A 275 -16.08 -39.59 -13.89
N LEU A 276 -17.01 -39.90 -14.80
CA LEU A 276 -16.70 -40.60 -16.06
C LEU A 276 -15.68 -39.81 -16.91
N VAL A 277 -15.88 -38.49 -17.04
CA VAL A 277 -14.94 -37.61 -17.76
C VAL A 277 -13.58 -37.58 -17.08
N ASN A 278 -13.53 -37.45 -15.75
CA ASN A 278 -12.27 -37.42 -15.00
C ASN A 278 -11.47 -38.73 -15.13
N VAL A 279 -12.15 -39.88 -15.24
CA VAL A 279 -11.50 -41.19 -15.48
C VAL A 279 -10.84 -41.21 -16.87
N GLU A 280 -11.51 -40.71 -17.91
CA GLU A 280 -10.93 -40.65 -19.25
C GLU A 280 -9.80 -39.61 -19.33
N GLU A 281 -9.95 -38.43 -18.71
CA GLU A 281 -8.86 -37.43 -18.61
C GLU A 281 -7.61 -38.01 -17.93
N LYS A 282 -7.76 -38.86 -16.89
CA LYS A 282 -6.64 -39.60 -16.28
C LYS A 282 -6.03 -40.62 -17.24
N ARG A 283 -6.83 -41.29 -18.07
CA ARG A 283 -6.33 -42.23 -19.10
C ARG A 283 -5.53 -41.49 -20.16
N ILE A 284 -6.02 -40.33 -20.62
CA ILE A 284 -5.32 -39.46 -21.57
C ILE A 284 -4.00 -38.99 -20.97
N ALA A 285 -4.00 -38.47 -19.74
CA ALA A 285 -2.79 -38.05 -19.03
C ALA A 285 -1.76 -39.19 -18.89
N SER A 286 -2.22 -40.43 -18.72
CA SER A 286 -1.36 -41.61 -18.64
C SER A 286 -0.79 -41.98 -20.01
N SER A 287 -1.60 -41.93 -21.07
CA SER A 287 -1.15 -42.19 -22.45
C SER A 287 -0.12 -41.17 -22.95
N LEU A 288 -0.18 -39.92 -22.49
CA LEU A 288 0.80 -38.88 -22.82
C LEU A 288 2.18 -39.12 -22.18
N ARG A 289 2.27 -39.95 -21.13
CA ARG A 289 3.54 -40.37 -20.51
C ARG A 289 4.24 -41.48 -21.29
N ASN A 290 3.57 -42.17 -22.22
CA ASN A 290 4.14 -43.28 -22.98
C ASN A 290 5.15 -42.87 -24.07
N GLY A 291 5.43 -41.57 -24.23
CA GLY A 291 6.48 -41.06 -25.13
C GLY A 291 7.86 -40.88 -24.49
N GLN A 292 7.99 -41.05 -23.17
CA GLN A 292 9.20 -40.75 -22.42
C GLN A 292 10.40 -41.59 -22.85
N THR A 293 11.45 -40.96 -23.36
CA THR A 293 12.77 -41.58 -23.31
C THR A 293 13.24 -41.61 -21.85
N LYS A 294 13.69 -42.76 -21.33
CA LYS A 294 14.13 -42.93 -19.93
C LYS A 294 15.43 -42.16 -19.57
N LYS A 295 15.92 -41.28 -20.43
CA LYS A 295 17.19 -40.56 -20.25
C LYS A 295 16.94 -39.28 -19.43
N SER A 296 17.58 -39.18 -18.27
CA SER A 296 17.68 -37.91 -17.52
C SER A 296 18.67 -36.97 -18.19
N PHE A 297 18.42 -35.66 -18.15
CA PHE A 297 19.33 -34.65 -18.73
C PHE A 297 19.76 -33.64 -17.67
N ASN A 298 20.96 -33.08 -17.81
CA ASN A 298 21.47 -32.06 -16.90
C ASN A 298 20.91 -30.68 -17.25
N ILE A 299 20.27 -30.02 -16.28
CA ILE A 299 19.77 -28.65 -16.37
C ILE A 299 20.35 -27.89 -15.17
N TYR A 300 20.96 -26.73 -15.39
CA TYR A 300 21.74 -26.03 -14.34
C TYR A 300 22.85 -26.91 -13.70
N GLY A 301 23.34 -27.92 -14.41
CA GLY A 301 24.33 -28.87 -13.88
C GLY A 301 23.73 -29.98 -13.00
N VAL A 302 22.41 -30.09 -12.90
CA VAL A 302 21.71 -31.10 -12.08
C VAL A 302 20.92 -32.06 -12.97
N ALA A 303 21.03 -33.36 -12.70
CA ALA A 303 20.25 -34.39 -13.40
C ALA A 303 18.75 -34.18 -13.13
N THR A 304 18.00 -33.92 -14.20
CA THR A 304 16.56 -33.62 -14.15
C THR A 304 15.77 -34.73 -14.84
N ILE A 305 14.65 -35.12 -14.21
CA ILE A 305 13.74 -36.14 -14.71
C ILE A 305 13.10 -35.65 -16.02
N ASN A 306 13.11 -36.49 -17.06
CA ASN A 306 12.46 -36.19 -18.33
C ASN A 306 10.93 -36.12 -18.16
N LEU A 307 10.35 -34.97 -18.50
CA LEU A 307 8.91 -34.70 -18.40
C LEU A 307 8.17 -34.98 -19.72
N GLY A 308 8.88 -35.42 -20.76
CA GLY A 308 8.35 -35.73 -22.08
C GLY A 308 8.14 -34.51 -22.97
N ALA A 309 7.63 -34.72 -24.19
CA ALA A 309 7.38 -33.65 -25.17
C ALA A 309 6.13 -32.79 -24.85
N ILE A 310 5.39 -33.14 -23.81
CA ILE A 310 4.19 -32.41 -23.37
C ILE A 310 4.18 -32.23 -21.84
N PRO A 311 5.15 -31.50 -21.28
CA PRO A 311 5.32 -31.40 -19.84
C PRO A 311 4.21 -30.55 -19.19
N TYR A 312 3.82 -30.97 -17.99
CA TYR A 312 2.92 -30.21 -17.12
C TYR A 312 3.73 -29.34 -16.16
N SER A 313 3.40 -28.05 -16.07
CA SER A 313 3.95 -27.17 -15.03
C SER A 313 3.00 -27.09 -13.84
N MET A 314 3.50 -27.45 -12.66
CA MET A 314 2.72 -27.34 -11.42
C MET A 314 2.50 -25.88 -11.03
N GLN A 315 3.49 -25.01 -11.24
CA GLN A 315 3.37 -23.60 -10.91
C GLN A 315 2.25 -22.92 -11.70
N MET A 316 2.13 -23.26 -12.98
CA MET A 316 1.16 -22.61 -13.89
C MET A 316 -0.15 -23.38 -14.03
N GLN A 317 -0.23 -24.57 -13.44
CA GLN A 317 -1.35 -25.53 -13.57
C GLN A 317 -1.74 -25.74 -15.05
N ARG A 318 -0.74 -25.91 -15.93
CA ARG A 318 -0.95 -25.98 -17.37
C ARG A 318 0.11 -26.83 -18.09
N VAL A 319 -0.33 -27.47 -19.18
CA VAL A 319 0.48 -28.25 -20.11
C VAL A 319 1.06 -27.39 -21.24
N TYR A 320 2.29 -27.68 -21.67
CA TYR A 320 2.94 -27.05 -22.83
C TYR A 320 3.24 -28.07 -23.92
N ASP A 321 2.60 -27.95 -25.09
CA ASP A 321 2.73 -28.95 -26.17
C ASP A 321 3.87 -28.63 -27.15
N PHE A 322 4.96 -29.40 -27.05
CA PHE A 322 6.10 -29.34 -27.96
C PHE A 322 6.04 -30.39 -29.09
N ARG A 323 5.01 -31.23 -29.19
CA ARG A 323 4.92 -32.26 -30.25
C ARG A 323 5.06 -31.69 -31.66
N GLY A 324 4.57 -30.47 -31.86
CA GLY A 324 4.67 -29.78 -33.15
C GLY A 324 6.09 -29.53 -33.66
N ILE A 325 7.14 -29.69 -32.83
CA ILE A 325 8.54 -29.61 -33.28
C ILE A 325 9.24 -30.97 -33.30
N VAL A 326 8.56 -32.09 -32.98
CA VAL A 326 9.17 -33.44 -32.97
C VAL A 326 9.62 -33.86 -34.36
N GLN A 327 8.80 -33.59 -35.38
CA GLN A 327 9.15 -33.91 -36.78
C GLN A 327 10.42 -33.19 -37.24
N ILE A 328 10.71 -32.04 -36.64
CA ILE A 328 11.83 -31.17 -37.00
C ILE A 328 13.06 -31.48 -36.14
N CYS A 329 12.90 -31.59 -34.82
CA CYS A 329 13.98 -31.71 -33.85
C CYS A 329 14.33 -33.17 -33.49
N GLY A 330 13.46 -34.13 -33.81
CA GLY A 330 13.49 -35.47 -33.23
C GLY A 330 12.89 -35.50 -31.81
N LEU A 331 12.52 -36.70 -31.36
CA LEU A 331 11.86 -36.89 -30.06
C LEU A 331 12.79 -36.48 -28.90
N GLU A 332 14.01 -37.01 -28.86
CA GLU A 332 14.96 -36.78 -27.75
C GLU A 332 15.24 -35.28 -27.50
N LEU A 333 15.57 -34.52 -28.56
CA LEU A 333 15.81 -33.08 -28.43
C LEU A 333 14.53 -32.34 -28.01
N THR A 334 13.37 -32.73 -28.53
CA THR A 334 12.10 -32.09 -28.17
C THR A 334 11.77 -32.28 -26.69
N GLU A 335 11.94 -33.49 -26.16
CA GLU A 335 11.75 -33.78 -24.74
C GLU A 335 12.71 -33.00 -23.84
N LYS A 336 13.98 -32.86 -24.26
CA LYS A 336 14.99 -32.05 -23.57
C LYS A 336 14.59 -30.58 -23.52
N ILE A 337 14.14 -30.00 -24.64
CA ILE A 337 13.68 -28.60 -24.69
C ILE A 337 12.43 -28.39 -23.84
N ALA A 338 11.48 -29.32 -23.91
CA ALA A 338 10.23 -29.23 -23.18
C ALA A 338 10.46 -29.33 -21.67
N THR A 339 11.25 -30.30 -21.22
CA THR A 339 11.66 -30.46 -19.82
C THR A 339 12.39 -29.22 -19.33
N ALA A 340 13.40 -28.74 -20.07
CA ALA A 340 14.13 -27.53 -19.73
C ALA A 340 13.24 -26.30 -19.61
N PHE A 341 12.26 -26.14 -20.50
CA PHE A 341 11.31 -25.04 -20.44
C PHE A 341 10.58 -24.99 -19.09
N VAL A 342 10.00 -26.12 -18.65
CA VAL A 342 9.25 -26.18 -17.39
C VAL A 342 10.17 -25.95 -16.19
N THR A 343 11.36 -26.57 -16.16
CA THR A 343 12.34 -26.36 -15.10
C THR A 343 12.77 -24.89 -14.98
N ILE A 344 12.99 -24.21 -16.12
CA ILE A 344 13.42 -22.80 -16.14
C ILE A 344 12.32 -21.86 -15.64
N ILE A 345 11.06 -22.05 -16.08
CA ILE A 345 9.97 -21.15 -15.66
C ILE A 345 9.68 -21.31 -14.16
N GLU A 346 9.81 -22.53 -13.63
CA GLU A 346 9.60 -22.85 -12.21
C GLU A 346 10.73 -22.29 -11.34
N ALA A 347 11.98 -22.50 -11.75
CA ALA A 347 13.15 -21.94 -11.05
C ALA A 347 13.11 -20.40 -10.99
N ARG A 348 12.64 -19.74 -12.07
CA ARG A 348 12.58 -18.26 -12.16
C ARG A 348 11.26 -17.65 -11.68
N LYS A 349 10.27 -18.45 -11.29
CA LYS A 349 8.93 -18.00 -10.87
C LYS A 349 8.27 -17.03 -11.89
N ILE A 350 8.32 -17.37 -13.18
CA ILE A 350 7.80 -16.51 -14.26
C ILE A 350 6.27 -16.39 -14.17
N LYS A 351 5.73 -15.16 -14.13
CA LYS A 351 4.27 -14.92 -13.99
C LYS A 351 3.44 -15.23 -15.26
N ASN A 352 4.02 -15.07 -16.45
CA ASN A 352 3.32 -15.31 -17.73
C ASN A 352 4.26 -15.92 -18.78
N PRO A 353 4.43 -17.25 -18.80
CA PRO A 353 5.40 -17.95 -19.65
C PRO A 353 4.92 -18.20 -21.09
N LYS A 354 3.70 -17.77 -21.47
CA LYS A 354 3.14 -18.03 -22.82
C LYS A 354 4.05 -17.49 -23.93
N ALA A 355 4.56 -16.27 -23.77
CA ALA A 355 5.46 -15.67 -24.75
C ALA A 355 6.80 -16.43 -24.87
N TRP A 356 7.29 -16.99 -23.75
CA TRP A 356 8.52 -17.78 -23.73
C TRP A 356 8.34 -19.10 -24.46
N PHE A 357 7.21 -19.80 -24.23
CA PHE A 357 6.84 -21.02 -24.95
C PHE A 357 6.78 -20.81 -26.46
N THR A 358 6.08 -19.77 -26.92
CA THR A 358 6.01 -19.47 -28.36
C THR A 358 7.39 -19.14 -28.94
N SER A 359 8.21 -18.41 -28.19
CA SER A 359 9.53 -17.95 -28.66
C SER A 359 10.53 -19.08 -28.78
N ILE A 360 10.55 -20.04 -27.86
CA ILE A 360 11.46 -21.19 -27.95
C ILE A 360 11.07 -22.12 -29.11
N LYS A 361 9.76 -22.37 -29.33
CA LYS A 361 9.30 -23.14 -30.50
C LYS A 361 9.65 -22.44 -31.81
N ALA A 362 9.46 -21.12 -31.87
CA ALA A 362 9.84 -20.32 -33.03
C ALA A 362 11.35 -20.37 -33.28
N PHE A 363 12.18 -20.37 -32.24
CA PHE A 363 13.63 -20.49 -32.37
C PHE A 363 14.06 -21.84 -32.94
N MET A 364 13.48 -22.94 -32.45
CA MET A 364 13.75 -24.29 -32.99
C MET A 364 13.30 -24.42 -34.46
N THR A 365 12.13 -23.87 -34.78
CA THR A 365 11.60 -23.89 -36.15
C THR A 365 12.46 -23.02 -37.08
N PHE A 366 12.90 -21.85 -36.62
CA PHE A 366 13.81 -20.98 -37.36
C PHE A 366 15.12 -21.68 -37.72
N MET A 367 15.75 -22.39 -36.77
CA MET A 367 17.00 -23.11 -37.04
C MET A 367 16.83 -24.17 -38.12
N HIS A 368 15.69 -24.85 -38.15
CA HIS A 368 15.36 -25.80 -39.21
C HIS A 368 15.12 -25.11 -40.56
N ASP A 369 14.21 -24.14 -40.62
CA ASP A 369 13.79 -23.49 -41.86
C ASP A 369 14.92 -22.73 -42.58
N PHE A 370 15.96 -22.36 -41.82
CA PHE A 370 17.13 -21.64 -42.32
C PHE A 370 18.41 -22.49 -42.36
N SER A 371 18.34 -23.77 -41.98
CA SER A 371 19.48 -24.68 -42.03
C SER A 371 20.00 -24.90 -43.47
N ASP A 372 19.14 -24.84 -44.47
CA ASP A 372 19.56 -24.95 -45.88
C ASP A 372 20.12 -23.64 -46.45
N LYS A 373 19.96 -22.53 -45.73
CA LYS A 373 20.36 -21.18 -46.19
C LYS A 373 21.68 -20.68 -45.60
N TYR A 374 21.99 -21.11 -44.38
CA TYR A 374 23.18 -20.68 -43.65
C TYR A 374 23.86 -21.88 -43.01
N ASP A 375 25.11 -22.13 -43.39
CA ASP A 375 25.87 -23.28 -42.90
C ASP A 375 26.13 -23.19 -41.39
N GLU A 376 26.31 -21.97 -40.85
CA GLU A 376 26.46 -21.74 -39.41
C GLU A 376 25.23 -22.19 -38.63
N ILE A 377 24.02 -21.90 -39.15
CA ILE A 377 22.76 -22.32 -38.53
C ILE A 377 22.59 -23.83 -38.64
N LYS A 378 22.95 -24.41 -39.79
CA LYS A 378 22.93 -25.87 -40.02
C LYS A 378 23.80 -26.61 -39.02
N GLN A 379 25.03 -26.16 -38.84
CA GLN A 379 25.99 -26.75 -37.90
C GLN A 379 25.49 -26.68 -36.46
N VAL A 380 24.93 -25.54 -36.04
CA VAL A 380 24.33 -25.40 -34.70
C VAL A 380 23.15 -26.34 -34.52
N PHE A 381 22.25 -26.43 -35.50
CA PHE A 381 21.05 -27.27 -35.41
C PHE A 381 21.39 -28.78 -35.38
N ASN A 382 22.38 -29.21 -36.19
CA ASN A 382 22.83 -30.59 -36.20
C ASN A 382 23.57 -30.97 -34.91
N ALA A 383 24.45 -30.09 -34.41
CA ALA A 383 25.14 -30.31 -33.13
C ALA A 383 24.12 -30.45 -31.97
N LEU A 384 23.01 -29.69 -32.02
CA LEU A 384 21.92 -29.82 -31.05
C LEU A 384 21.19 -31.16 -31.10
N LYS A 385 20.95 -31.69 -32.31
CA LYS A 385 20.31 -33.00 -32.50
C LYS A 385 21.20 -34.15 -32.03
N CYS A 386 22.49 -34.06 -32.31
CA CYS A 386 23.46 -35.11 -31.98
C CYS A 386 24.02 -34.99 -30.55
N GLY A 387 23.78 -33.88 -29.86
CA GLY A 387 24.31 -33.63 -28.52
C GLY A 387 25.81 -33.27 -28.50
N GLU A 388 26.32 -32.72 -29.59
CA GLU A 388 27.72 -32.34 -29.78
C GLU A 388 28.03 -30.92 -29.25
N ASN A 389 29.31 -30.59 -29.17
CA ASN A 389 29.76 -29.25 -28.78
C ASN A 389 29.37 -28.21 -29.83
N ILE A 390 28.64 -27.19 -29.40
CA ILE A 390 28.14 -26.13 -30.28
C ILE A 390 29.18 -25.01 -30.36
N ASN A 391 29.62 -24.66 -31.57
CA ASN A 391 30.50 -23.51 -31.79
C ASN A 391 29.80 -22.21 -31.36
N LYS A 392 30.43 -21.47 -30.43
CA LYS A 392 29.88 -20.25 -29.86
C LYS A 392 29.65 -19.16 -30.92
N ALA A 393 30.58 -18.96 -31.85
CA ALA A 393 30.45 -17.94 -32.89
C ALA A 393 29.28 -18.24 -33.83
N HIS A 394 29.09 -19.50 -34.22
CA HIS A 394 27.94 -19.93 -35.04
C HIS A 394 26.63 -19.78 -34.28
N PHE A 395 26.61 -20.04 -32.97
CA PHE A 395 25.44 -19.82 -32.13
C PHE A 395 25.08 -18.33 -31.98
N GLU A 396 26.09 -17.46 -31.83
CA GLU A 396 25.91 -16.00 -31.81
C GLU A 396 25.33 -15.49 -33.13
N PHE A 397 25.86 -15.98 -34.26
CA PHE A 397 25.34 -15.71 -35.60
C PHE A 397 23.88 -16.15 -35.75
N THR A 398 23.56 -17.36 -35.28
CA THR A 398 22.19 -17.90 -35.29
C THR A 398 21.22 -17.03 -34.48
N CYS A 399 21.65 -16.57 -33.30
CA CYS A 399 20.85 -15.70 -32.45
C CYS A 399 20.58 -14.32 -33.08
N LEU A 400 21.59 -13.73 -33.73
CA LEU A 400 21.46 -12.45 -34.42
C LEU A 400 20.48 -12.54 -35.61
N ASN A 401 20.62 -13.58 -36.44
CA ASN A 401 19.73 -13.80 -37.58
C ASN A 401 18.30 -14.12 -37.15
N PHE A 402 18.11 -14.90 -36.08
CA PHE A 402 16.78 -15.11 -35.50
C PHE A 402 16.12 -13.79 -35.11
N LYS A 403 16.87 -12.89 -34.45
CA LYS A 403 16.36 -11.57 -34.07
C LYS A 403 15.97 -10.74 -35.29
N LEU A 404 16.79 -10.73 -36.33
CA LEU A 404 16.53 -9.98 -37.57
C LEU A 404 15.24 -10.47 -38.26
N VAL A 405 15.13 -11.78 -38.50
CA VAL A 405 13.96 -12.38 -39.17
C VAL A 405 12.68 -12.19 -38.37
N MET A 406 12.74 -12.30 -37.04
CA MET A 406 11.56 -12.11 -36.20
C MET A 406 11.15 -10.63 -36.06
N LEU A 407 12.08 -9.68 -36.22
CA LEU A 407 11.77 -8.24 -36.28
C LEU A 407 11.04 -7.86 -37.58
N GLU A 408 11.29 -8.58 -38.68
CA GLU A 408 10.63 -8.36 -39.97
C GLU A 408 9.26 -9.04 -40.06
N LYS A 409 9.11 -10.28 -39.55
CA LYS A 409 7.89 -11.08 -39.74
C LYS A 409 6.80 -10.89 -38.68
N VAL A 410 7.12 -10.41 -37.47
CA VAL A 410 6.17 -10.37 -36.34
C VAL A 410 6.13 -8.97 -35.74
N ARG A 411 4.92 -8.36 -35.60
CA ARG A 411 4.73 -7.07 -34.92
C ARG A 411 5.53 -7.01 -33.61
N LYS A 412 6.28 -5.90 -33.43
CA LYS A 412 7.37 -5.57 -32.47
C LYS A 412 7.30 -6.06 -30.99
N ASN A 413 6.27 -6.75 -30.52
CA ASN A 413 6.02 -7.02 -29.09
C ASN A 413 5.76 -8.50 -28.69
N VAL A 414 5.99 -9.49 -29.57
CA VAL A 414 5.54 -10.89 -29.28
C VAL A 414 6.68 -11.88 -28.96
N VAL A 415 7.92 -11.61 -29.38
CA VAL A 415 9.05 -12.55 -29.21
C VAL A 415 9.87 -12.23 -27.97
N ALA A 416 9.87 -13.12 -27.00
CA ALA A 416 10.61 -13.03 -25.75
C ALA A 416 12.01 -13.66 -25.91
N THR A 417 12.96 -12.92 -26.50
CA THR A 417 14.35 -13.41 -26.72
C THR A 417 15.07 -13.83 -25.43
N ASN A 418 14.63 -13.32 -24.28
CA ASN A 418 15.16 -13.67 -22.96
C ASN A 418 15.02 -15.17 -22.64
N VAL A 419 14.08 -15.89 -23.27
CA VAL A 419 13.97 -17.34 -23.11
C VAL A 419 15.22 -18.06 -23.61
N ILE A 420 15.81 -17.62 -24.72
CA ILE A 420 17.01 -18.23 -25.31
C ILE A 420 18.21 -17.99 -24.38
N THR A 421 18.32 -16.77 -23.82
CA THR A 421 19.32 -16.46 -22.79
C THR A 421 19.16 -17.36 -21.57
N ALA A 422 17.93 -17.58 -21.10
CA ALA A 422 17.66 -18.45 -19.97
C ALA A 422 18.00 -19.93 -20.23
N PHE A 423 17.79 -20.41 -21.45
CA PHE A 423 18.22 -21.74 -21.90
C PHE A 423 19.75 -21.86 -21.95
N GLY A 424 20.45 -20.79 -22.33
CA GLY A 424 21.91 -20.71 -22.27
C GLY A 424 22.44 -20.78 -20.83
N GLU A 425 21.83 -20.03 -19.90
CA GLU A 425 22.16 -20.10 -18.46
C GLU A 425 21.85 -21.48 -17.86
N ALA A 426 20.83 -22.17 -18.37
CA ALA A 426 20.49 -23.54 -18.00
C ALA A 426 21.42 -24.60 -18.61
N LYS A 427 22.44 -24.19 -19.39
CA LYS A 427 23.39 -25.05 -20.11
C LYS A 427 22.73 -25.98 -21.14
N ILE A 428 21.61 -25.56 -21.73
CA ILE A 428 20.96 -26.30 -22.82
C ILE A 428 21.62 -25.96 -24.16
N PHE A 429 21.97 -24.69 -24.35
CA PHE A 429 22.71 -24.14 -25.49
C PHE A 429 23.86 -23.26 -24.98
N PRO A 430 24.78 -22.76 -25.83
CA PRO A 430 25.75 -21.75 -25.42
C PRO A 430 25.08 -20.49 -24.85
N SER A 431 25.75 -19.81 -23.93
CA SER A 431 25.21 -18.59 -23.31
C SER A 431 25.24 -17.41 -24.30
N TYR A 432 24.09 -16.77 -24.49
CA TYR A 432 23.97 -15.57 -25.32
C TYR A 432 22.97 -14.58 -24.72
N LYS A 433 23.37 -13.32 -24.58
CA LYS A 433 22.55 -12.26 -23.99
C LYS A 433 22.11 -11.26 -25.07
N PHE A 434 20.82 -11.27 -25.39
CA PHE A 434 20.25 -10.32 -26.35
C PHE A 434 20.30 -8.89 -25.79
N LYS A 435 20.89 -7.95 -26.54
CA LYS A 435 20.79 -6.51 -26.21
C LYS A 435 19.32 -6.07 -26.31
N THR A 436 18.75 -5.57 -25.21
CA THR A 436 17.36 -5.06 -25.08
C THR A 436 17.03 -4.07 -26.19
N THR A 437 15.81 -4.14 -26.72
CA THR A 437 15.32 -3.17 -27.72
C THR A 437 15.31 -1.74 -27.17
N VAL A 438 15.40 -0.74 -28.05
CA VAL A 438 15.36 0.71 -27.67
C VAL A 438 14.09 1.05 -26.88
N LYS A 439 12.97 0.37 -27.14
CA LYS A 439 11.67 0.58 -26.46
C LYS A 439 11.60 -0.07 -25.06
N GLU A 440 12.22 -1.22 -24.86
CA GLU A 440 12.37 -1.84 -23.53
C GLU A 440 13.44 -1.14 -22.70
N ARG A 441 14.51 -0.63 -23.34
CA ARG A 441 15.38 0.38 -22.74
C ARG A 441 14.53 1.57 -22.31
N LYS A 442 13.67 2.15 -23.16
CA LYS A 442 12.74 3.25 -22.78
C LYS A 442 11.90 2.89 -21.54
N ARG A 443 11.25 1.71 -21.46
CA ARG A 443 10.44 1.30 -20.29
C ARG A 443 11.24 1.04 -19.00
N LEU A 444 12.44 0.46 -19.10
CA LEU A 444 13.34 0.26 -17.96
C LEU A 444 14.01 1.57 -17.54
N THR A 445 14.32 2.45 -18.49
CA THR A 445 14.83 3.80 -18.24
C THR A 445 13.74 4.75 -17.73
N ASP A 446 12.47 4.61 -18.08
CA ASP A 446 11.40 5.46 -17.55
C ASP A 446 11.16 5.23 -16.06
N ARG A 447 11.44 4.02 -15.55
CA ARG A 447 11.47 3.77 -14.10
C ARG A 447 12.75 4.28 -13.43
N ALA A 448 13.85 4.38 -14.16
CA ALA A 448 15.10 4.97 -13.70
C ALA A 448 15.08 6.51 -13.76
N ARG A 449 14.29 7.13 -14.64
CA ARG A 449 14.27 8.57 -14.95
C ARG A 449 13.12 9.32 -14.30
N ARG A 450 12.94 9.14 -12.99
CA ARG A 450 11.98 9.95 -12.23
C ARG A 450 12.37 11.44 -12.34
N LYS A 451 11.38 12.32 -12.55
CA LYS A 451 11.61 13.76 -12.62
C LYS A 451 12.14 14.29 -11.29
N SER A 452 13.06 15.24 -11.28
CA SER A 452 13.37 16.06 -10.10
C SER A 452 12.40 17.24 -10.01
N ILE A 453 12.41 17.95 -8.87
CA ILE A 453 11.61 19.17 -8.65
C ILE A 453 12.02 20.29 -9.60
N ALA A 454 13.29 20.33 -10.02
CA ALA A 454 13.75 21.27 -11.04
C ALA A 454 13.07 21.01 -12.41
N GLU A 455 12.57 19.79 -12.66
CA GLU A 455 11.92 19.39 -13.92
C GLU A 455 10.39 19.55 -13.92
N ALA A 456 9.79 20.18 -12.90
CA ALA A 456 8.35 20.45 -12.82
C ALA A 456 7.94 21.57 -13.79
N SER A 457 6.80 21.42 -14.51
CA SER A 457 6.38 22.33 -15.59
C SER A 457 4.98 22.95 -15.38
N ASN A 458 4.77 24.18 -15.86
CA ASN A 458 3.48 24.90 -15.90
C ASN A 458 2.49 24.40 -16.97
N ILE A 459 1.19 24.60 -16.72
CA ILE A 459 0.02 24.08 -17.48
C ILE A 459 -0.15 24.67 -18.90
N HIS A 460 0.43 25.84 -19.23
CA HIS A 460 0.27 26.47 -20.55
C HIS A 460 1.57 26.41 -21.39
N GLU A 461 1.55 25.67 -22.50
CA GLU A 461 2.74 25.06 -23.15
C GLU A 461 3.23 25.76 -24.44
N HIS A 462 2.43 26.61 -25.09
CA HIS A 462 2.65 26.95 -26.51
C HIS A 462 3.61 28.12 -26.80
N VAL A 463 3.79 29.08 -25.88
CA VAL A 463 4.43 30.39 -26.21
C VAL A 463 5.96 30.42 -26.06
N ILE A 464 6.58 29.48 -25.33
CA ILE A 464 8.00 29.55 -24.92
C ILE A 464 8.95 28.74 -25.84
N THR A 465 8.40 28.03 -26.83
CA THR A 465 9.15 27.08 -27.67
C THR A 465 10.11 27.74 -28.66
N GLU A 466 9.89 29.01 -29.02
CA GLU A 466 10.72 29.75 -30.00
C GLU A 466 12.00 30.33 -29.38
N SER A 467 11.93 30.96 -28.21
CA SER A 467 13.10 31.57 -27.56
C SER A 467 14.17 30.55 -27.14
N ILE A 468 13.75 29.32 -26.81
CA ILE A 468 14.67 28.20 -26.48
C ILE A 468 15.44 27.72 -27.72
N LYS A 469 14.85 27.79 -28.92
CA LYS A 469 15.52 27.40 -30.16
C LYS A 469 16.66 28.37 -30.48
N GLU A 470 16.46 29.68 -30.31
CA GLU A 470 17.50 30.68 -30.60
C GLU A 470 18.69 30.61 -29.64
N GLY A 471 18.44 30.42 -28.34
CA GLY A 471 19.51 30.31 -27.34
C GLY A 471 20.36 29.03 -27.47
N ALA A 472 19.72 27.89 -27.80
CA ALA A 472 20.41 26.62 -28.02
C ALA A 472 21.23 26.60 -29.32
N LEU A 473 20.73 27.25 -30.38
CA LEU A 473 21.47 27.44 -31.63
C LEU A 473 22.73 28.28 -31.44
N LYS A 474 22.65 29.35 -30.64
CA LYS A 474 23.81 30.23 -30.37
C LYS A 474 24.96 29.54 -29.62
N ARG A 475 24.70 28.40 -28.94
CA ARG A 475 25.69 27.70 -28.08
C ARG A 475 25.98 26.26 -28.50
N ASN A 476 25.51 25.83 -29.67
CA ASN A 476 25.70 24.46 -30.19
C ASN A 476 25.23 23.33 -29.25
N ILE A 477 24.21 23.59 -28.41
CA ILE A 477 23.69 22.58 -27.48
C ILE A 477 22.68 21.69 -28.20
N VAL A 478 22.99 20.39 -28.34
CA VAL A 478 22.07 19.39 -28.90
C VAL A 478 21.00 19.01 -27.86
N ILE A 479 19.84 19.65 -27.93
CA ILE A 479 18.69 19.35 -27.06
C ILE A 479 17.95 18.11 -27.61
N ASP A 480 18.12 16.94 -26.96
CA ASP A 480 17.34 15.73 -27.25
C ASP A 480 15.88 15.91 -26.78
N ARG A 481 14.99 16.27 -27.73
CA ARG A 481 13.56 16.58 -27.51
C ARG A 481 12.75 15.48 -26.80
N ASP A 482 13.27 14.26 -26.76
CA ASP A 482 12.57 13.05 -26.31
C ASP A 482 13.02 12.54 -24.93
N LYS A 483 14.12 13.06 -24.35
CA LYS A 483 14.79 12.39 -23.21
C LYS A 483 15.05 13.22 -21.95
N ASP A 484 15.18 14.54 -22.01
CA ASP A 484 15.32 15.45 -20.87
C ASP A 484 14.91 16.88 -21.35
N THR A 485 14.69 17.85 -20.44
CA THR A 485 14.80 19.33 -20.64
C THR A 485 13.58 20.25 -20.91
N LYS A 486 12.47 19.89 -21.56
CA LYS A 486 11.42 20.91 -21.85
C LYS A 486 10.82 21.58 -20.60
N GLY A 487 10.46 20.80 -19.58
CA GLY A 487 9.90 21.32 -18.34
C GLY A 487 10.94 22.07 -17.47
N PHE A 488 12.17 21.58 -17.51
CA PHE A 488 13.31 22.09 -16.75
C PHE A 488 13.83 23.43 -17.31
N VAL A 489 14.05 23.53 -18.63
CA VAL A 489 14.47 24.78 -19.28
C VAL A 489 13.38 25.84 -19.16
N LYS A 490 12.10 25.45 -19.30
CA LYS A 490 10.96 26.34 -19.06
C LYS A 490 10.92 26.87 -17.62
N SER A 491 11.21 26.00 -16.65
CA SER A 491 11.27 26.37 -15.24
C SER A 491 12.37 27.40 -14.96
N ILE A 492 13.58 27.16 -15.44
CA ILE A 492 14.73 28.04 -15.21
C ILE A 492 14.56 29.38 -15.92
N LEU A 493 14.11 29.38 -17.18
CA LEU A 493 13.87 30.62 -17.92
C LEU A 493 12.80 31.50 -17.27
N ASN A 494 11.75 30.88 -16.72
CA ASN A 494 10.75 31.62 -15.95
C ASN A 494 11.32 32.18 -14.65
N GLU A 495 12.17 31.47 -13.93
CA GLU A 495 12.77 31.97 -12.68
C GLU A 495 13.86 33.00 -12.94
N SER A 496 14.71 32.81 -13.94
CA SER A 496 15.74 33.79 -14.33
C SER A 496 15.15 35.10 -14.86
N ALA A 497 13.92 35.08 -15.39
CA ALA A 497 13.22 36.28 -15.81
C ALA A 497 12.55 37.04 -14.65
N ASN A 498 12.39 36.40 -13.49
CA ASN A 498 11.67 36.94 -12.33
C ASN A 498 12.55 37.11 -11.08
N ASP A 499 13.81 36.68 -11.11
CA ASP A 499 14.74 36.70 -9.98
C ASP A 499 16.16 37.05 -10.44
N ASP A 500 16.50 38.33 -10.37
CA ASP A 500 17.81 38.89 -10.73
C ASP A 500 18.94 38.46 -9.78
N THR A 501 18.62 37.77 -8.66
CA THR A 501 19.61 37.29 -7.70
C THR A 501 20.23 35.94 -8.08
N LEU A 502 19.73 35.29 -9.13
CA LEU A 502 20.26 34.01 -9.59
C LEU A 502 21.65 34.17 -10.23
N PRO A 503 22.58 33.23 -9.99
CA PRO A 503 23.89 33.24 -10.64
C PRO A 503 23.78 33.30 -12.17
N SER A 504 24.70 34.02 -12.81
CA SER A 504 24.75 34.16 -14.27
C SER A 504 25.17 32.87 -14.98
N ASP A 505 25.86 31.97 -14.26
CA ASP A 505 26.17 30.64 -14.73
C ASP A 505 24.96 29.70 -14.55
N ALA A 506 24.65 28.95 -15.60
CA ALA A 506 23.44 28.11 -15.62
C ALA A 506 23.44 27.06 -14.50
N VAL A 507 24.60 26.54 -14.12
CA VAL A 507 24.77 25.53 -13.07
C VAL A 507 24.41 26.11 -11.69
N GLY A 508 24.94 27.28 -11.35
CA GLY A 508 24.66 28.02 -10.14
C GLY A 508 23.18 28.37 -10.03
N ALA A 509 22.56 28.85 -11.11
CA ALA A 509 21.12 29.11 -11.15
C ALA A 509 20.29 27.84 -10.85
N ILE A 510 20.64 26.70 -11.47
CA ILE A 510 19.95 25.43 -11.25
C ILE A 510 20.06 24.97 -9.80
N LYS A 511 21.26 25.06 -9.23
CA LYS A 511 21.55 24.68 -7.86
C LYS A 511 20.70 25.51 -6.90
N GLU A 512 20.70 26.83 -7.08
CA GLU A 512 19.95 27.76 -6.23
C GLU A 512 18.43 27.57 -6.35
N ILE A 513 17.90 27.40 -7.56
CA ILE A 513 16.48 27.08 -7.78
C ILE A 513 16.10 25.78 -7.05
N THR A 514 16.93 24.74 -7.20
CA THR A 514 16.68 23.43 -6.58
C THR A 514 16.68 23.53 -5.06
N LYS A 515 17.63 24.30 -4.50
CA LYS A 515 17.70 24.59 -3.06
C LYS A 515 16.49 25.37 -2.57
N LYS A 516 16.13 26.47 -3.27
CA LYS A 516 14.95 27.31 -2.96
C LYS A 516 13.67 26.48 -2.91
N ARG A 517 13.44 25.62 -3.91
CA ARG A 517 12.25 24.76 -3.96
C ARG A 517 12.23 23.68 -2.88
N LEU A 518 13.36 23.03 -2.64
CA LEU A 518 13.44 22.02 -1.58
C LEU A 518 13.23 22.66 -0.20
N LEU A 519 13.78 23.86 0.02
CA LEU A 519 13.58 24.66 1.21
C LEU A 519 12.11 25.05 1.39
N GLU A 520 11.43 25.50 0.35
CA GLU A 520 10.01 25.85 0.44
C GLU A 520 9.15 24.64 0.79
N ILE A 521 9.42 23.47 0.20
CA ILE A 521 8.73 22.22 0.59
C ILE A 521 8.95 21.90 2.08
N ARG A 522 10.19 22.05 2.57
CA ARG A 522 10.51 21.87 3.98
C ARG A 522 9.79 22.88 4.87
N ARG A 523 9.71 24.14 4.45
CA ARG A 523 9.00 25.21 5.17
C ARG A 523 7.51 24.92 5.30
N VAL A 524 6.85 24.57 4.20
CA VAL A 524 5.42 24.23 4.21
C VAL A 524 5.15 23.02 5.09
N ALA A 525 5.96 21.96 4.97
CA ALA A 525 5.82 20.77 5.81
C ALA A 525 6.08 21.06 7.29
N SER A 526 7.13 21.83 7.60
CA SER A 526 7.44 22.26 8.96
C SER A 526 6.28 23.06 9.56
N ASN A 527 5.73 24.03 8.82
CA ASN A 527 4.61 24.84 9.29
C ASN A 527 3.37 23.99 9.55
N ASP A 528 3.02 23.09 8.64
CA ASP A 528 1.86 22.20 8.79
C ASP A 528 2.02 21.26 9.99
N PHE A 529 3.23 20.72 10.21
CA PHE A 529 3.53 19.87 11.36
C PHE A 529 3.50 20.66 12.67
N THR A 530 4.17 21.81 12.73
CA THR A 530 4.26 22.66 13.93
C THR A 530 2.90 23.22 14.31
N ASN A 531 2.08 23.67 13.35
CA ASN A 531 0.72 24.14 13.62
C ASN A 531 -0.15 23.03 14.20
N TRP A 532 -0.07 21.82 13.65
CA TRP A 532 -0.76 20.66 14.23
C TRP A 532 -0.24 20.38 15.65
N LYS A 533 1.08 20.33 15.85
CA LYS A 533 1.68 20.07 17.17
C LYS A 533 1.19 21.07 18.23
N ILE A 534 1.20 22.36 17.92
CA ILE A 534 0.68 23.41 18.81
C ILE A 534 -0.78 23.16 19.16
N ASN A 535 -1.60 22.80 18.16
CA ASN A 535 -3.02 22.54 18.39
C ASN A 535 -3.26 21.26 19.22
N TYR A 536 -2.49 20.22 18.95
CA TYR A 536 -2.50 18.98 19.71
C TYR A 536 -2.12 19.23 21.18
N GLU A 537 -0.99 19.91 21.42
CA GLU A 537 -0.52 20.25 22.78
C GLU A 537 -1.54 21.11 23.53
N LYS A 538 -2.18 22.07 22.86
CA LYS A 538 -3.29 22.84 23.45
C LYS A 538 -4.47 21.96 23.85
N GLY A 539 -4.88 21.03 22.99
CA GLY A 539 -5.95 20.09 23.27
C GLY A 539 -5.64 19.18 24.46
N GLN A 540 -4.43 18.61 24.48
CA GLN A 540 -3.96 17.76 25.57
C GLN A 540 -3.84 18.54 26.89
N ALA A 541 -3.35 19.79 26.85
CA ALA A 541 -3.28 20.65 28.01
C ALA A 541 -4.67 20.94 28.59
N ILE A 542 -5.65 21.25 27.74
CA ILE A 542 -7.05 21.43 28.15
C ILE A 542 -7.54 20.17 28.86
N LEU A 543 -7.47 19.00 28.20
CA LEU A 543 -7.94 17.74 28.76
C LEU A 543 -7.27 17.39 30.11
N SER A 544 -5.97 17.64 30.23
CA SER A 544 -5.20 17.37 31.45
C SER A 544 -5.54 18.30 32.62
N SER A 545 -6.13 19.48 32.35
CA SER A 545 -6.48 20.50 33.35
C SER A 545 -7.92 20.42 33.84
N LEU A 546 -8.75 19.57 33.21
CA LEU A 546 -10.16 19.43 33.53
C LEU A 546 -10.39 18.90 34.95
N GLN A 547 -11.37 19.49 35.64
CA GLN A 547 -11.84 19.01 36.95
C GLN A 547 -13.10 18.16 36.79
N GLU A 548 -13.26 17.10 37.59
CA GLU A 548 -14.45 16.22 37.52
C GLU A 548 -15.80 16.96 37.54
N PRO A 549 -16.03 17.99 38.40
CA PRO A 549 -17.30 18.71 38.40
C PRO A 549 -17.63 19.37 37.05
N GLU A 550 -16.61 19.88 36.36
CA GLU A 550 -16.76 20.54 35.06
C GLU A 550 -17.04 19.53 33.92
N ILE A 551 -16.38 18.37 33.99
CA ILE A 551 -16.65 17.25 33.07
C ILE A 551 -18.09 16.80 33.23
N ASN A 552 -18.50 16.49 34.46
CA ASN A 552 -19.85 15.99 34.75
C ASN A 552 -20.92 17.00 34.35
N ASP A 553 -20.76 18.28 34.70
CA ASP A 553 -21.71 19.33 34.31
C ASP A 553 -21.86 19.43 32.78
N THR A 554 -20.74 19.44 32.05
CA THR A 554 -20.77 19.50 30.57
C THR A 554 -21.45 18.27 29.95
N LEU A 555 -21.17 17.08 30.48
CA LEU A 555 -21.74 15.82 29.99
C LEU A 555 -23.24 15.72 30.32
N GLU A 556 -23.66 16.06 31.54
CA GLU A 556 -25.07 16.08 31.94
C GLU A 556 -25.90 17.02 31.06
N LYS A 557 -25.36 18.20 30.71
CA LYS A 557 -26.03 19.12 29.77
C LYS A 557 -26.13 18.54 28.37
N PHE A 558 -25.10 17.82 27.92
CA PHE A 558 -25.11 17.16 26.62
C PHE A 558 -26.13 16.01 26.57
N GLU A 559 -26.20 15.19 27.62
CA GLU A 559 -27.21 14.14 27.76
C GLU A 559 -28.63 14.72 27.82
N ALA A 560 -28.85 15.78 28.58
CA ALA A 560 -30.14 16.47 28.64
C ALA A 560 -30.57 17.02 27.26
N TYR A 561 -29.63 17.56 26.48
CA TYR A 561 -29.90 17.96 25.11
C TYR A 561 -30.26 16.75 24.22
N GLN A 562 -29.52 15.65 24.30
CA GLN A 562 -29.83 14.42 23.55
C GLN A 562 -31.17 13.80 23.93
N ALA A 563 -31.58 13.93 25.20
CA ALA A 563 -32.88 13.50 25.72
C ALA A 563 -34.06 14.40 25.25
N GLY A 564 -33.77 15.51 24.56
CA GLY A 564 -34.78 16.44 24.06
C GLY A 564 -35.25 17.48 25.09
N ASN A 565 -34.55 17.60 26.23
CA ASN A 565 -34.88 18.61 27.26
C ASN A 565 -34.62 20.04 26.76
N TYR A 566 -33.81 20.20 25.72
CA TYR A 566 -33.53 21.47 25.07
C TYR A 566 -33.76 21.38 23.55
N SER A 567 -34.39 22.40 22.97
CA SER A 567 -34.53 22.52 21.50
C SER A 567 -33.22 22.90 20.81
N ARG A 568 -32.28 23.51 21.54
CA ARG A 568 -30.92 23.86 21.11
C ARG A 568 -29.97 23.66 22.29
N PHE A 569 -28.74 23.24 22.02
CA PHE A 569 -27.73 23.13 23.06
C PHE A 569 -27.48 24.51 23.71
N PRO A 570 -27.38 24.61 25.05
CA PRO A 570 -27.22 25.88 25.76
C PRO A 570 -26.03 26.69 25.24
N ASN A 571 -26.25 27.97 24.92
CA ASN A 571 -25.21 28.82 24.33
C ASN A 571 -24.09 29.14 25.33
N ASP A 572 -24.36 29.11 26.63
CA ASP A 572 -23.36 29.36 27.68
C ASP A 572 -22.25 28.29 27.71
N TYR A 573 -22.54 27.09 27.21
CA TYR A 573 -21.56 25.99 27.11
C TYR A 573 -20.84 25.98 25.75
N MET A 574 -21.41 26.58 24.71
CA MET A 574 -20.80 26.67 23.38
C MET A 574 -20.93 28.08 22.80
N PRO A 575 -20.42 29.12 23.49
CA PRO A 575 -20.60 30.51 23.08
C PRO A 575 -19.82 30.82 21.80
N VAL A 576 -20.47 31.46 20.82
CA VAL A 576 -19.79 31.88 19.57
C VAL A 576 -18.63 32.85 19.85
N GLU A 577 -18.78 33.69 20.88
CA GLU A 577 -17.81 34.75 21.21
C GLU A 577 -16.60 34.25 22.02
N ASN A 578 -16.67 33.03 22.57
CA ASN A 578 -15.57 32.48 23.37
C ASN A 578 -15.10 31.13 22.79
N TYR A 579 -14.02 31.25 22.00
CA TYR A 579 -13.34 30.13 21.35
C TYR A 579 -12.84 29.08 22.35
N GLU A 580 -12.23 29.50 23.45
CA GLU A 580 -11.59 28.59 24.41
C GLU A 580 -12.61 27.74 25.16
N VAL A 581 -13.70 28.36 25.63
CA VAL A 581 -14.79 27.65 26.31
C VAL A 581 -15.46 26.66 25.37
N THR A 582 -15.73 27.07 24.12
CA THR A 582 -16.36 26.20 23.12
C THR A 582 -15.44 25.03 22.75
N LEU A 583 -14.15 25.27 22.52
CA LEU A 583 -13.20 24.20 22.22
C LEU A 583 -13.11 23.23 23.39
N LYS A 584 -12.92 23.72 24.61
CA LYS A 584 -12.85 22.90 25.82
C LYS A 584 -14.06 21.98 25.95
N ASN A 585 -15.27 22.53 25.90
CA ASN A 585 -16.48 21.74 26.08
C ASN A 585 -16.70 20.76 24.92
N LEU A 586 -16.26 21.09 23.70
CA LEU A 586 -16.26 20.14 22.58
C LEU A 586 -15.31 18.97 22.82
N LEU A 587 -14.10 19.25 23.30
CA LEU A 587 -13.12 18.22 23.61
C LEU A 587 -13.62 17.30 24.73
N ILE A 588 -14.25 17.83 25.79
CA ILE A 588 -14.88 17.03 26.87
C ILE A 588 -15.88 16.04 26.27
N ILE A 589 -16.85 16.54 25.50
CA ILE A 589 -17.92 15.70 24.95
C ILE A 589 -17.34 14.63 24.01
N ILE A 590 -16.40 15.00 23.14
CA ILE A 590 -15.84 14.08 22.14
C ILE A 590 -14.94 13.02 22.81
N HIS A 591 -14.08 13.43 23.74
CA HIS A 591 -13.18 12.53 24.47
C HIS A 591 -13.98 11.48 25.24
N HIS A 592 -14.97 11.91 26.04
CA HIS A 592 -15.70 11.00 26.92
C HIS A 592 -16.81 10.20 26.23
N ASN A 593 -17.60 10.80 25.33
CA ASN A 593 -18.75 10.11 24.72
C ASN A 593 -18.39 9.42 23.40
N TYR A 594 -17.32 9.85 22.73
CA TYR A 594 -16.95 9.37 21.41
C TYR A 594 -15.50 8.85 21.32
N LYS A 595 -14.77 8.78 22.45
CA LYS A 595 -13.40 8.23 22.51
C LYS A 595 -12.48 8.87 21.49
N ASP A 596 -12.46 10.20 21.48
CA ASP A 596 -11.68 11.03 20.56
C ASP A 596 -12.12 10.96 19.08
N ASP A 597 -13.25 10.31 18.79
CA ASP A 597 -13.86 10.31 17.46
C ASP A 597 -14.72 11.54 17.23
N CYS A 598 -14.30 12.45 16.37
CA CYS A 598 -15.11 13.61 15.98
C CYS A 598 -16.32 13.17 15.13
N PRO A 599 -17.57 13.33 15.61
CA PRO A 599 -18.75 12.89 14.85
C PRO A 599 -18.91 13.62 13.51
N THR A 600 -19.37 12.90 12.49
CA THR A 600 -19.54 13.43 11.12
C THR A 600 -21.01 13.68 10.77
N SER A 601 -21.27 14.25 9.59
CA SER A 601 -22.61 14.62 9.11
C SER A 601 -23.63 13.47 9.08
N ALA A 602 -23.20 12.21 9.07
CA ALA A 602 -24.09 11.05 9.12
C ALA A 602 -24.72 10.80 10.52
N GLN A 603 -24.21 11.44 11.58
CA GLN A 603 -24.53 11.12 12.99
C GLN A 603 -25.22 12.25 13.77
N GLY A 604 -25.67 13.33 13.12
CA GLY A 604 -26.28 14.49 13.81
C GLY A 604 -26.01 15.81 13.10
N SER A 605 -26.32 15.85 11.80
CA SER A 605 -25.64 16.64 10.78
C SER A 605 -25.52 18.15 10.98
N GLN A 606 -26.50 18.80 11.63
CA GLN A 606 -26.50 20.26 11.77
C GLN A 606 -25.89 20.75 13.07
N PHE A 607 -25.94 19.94 14.14
CA PHE A 607 -25.41 20.36 15.44
C PHE A 607 -23.89 20.43 15.38
N TRP A 608 -23.24 19.32 15.03
CA TRP A 608 -21.78 19.20 15.04
C TRP A 608 -21.11 20.17 14.09
N ASN A 609 -21.60 20.28 12.84
CA ASN A 609 -21.05 21.22 11.86
C ASN A 609 -21.12 22.67 12.36
N LYS A 610 -22.22 23.07 13.03
CA LYS A 610 -22.34 24.41 13.62
C LYS A 610 -21.38 24.62 14.78
N GLN A 611 -21.18 23.63 15.65
CA GLN A 611 -20.23 23.78 16.76
C GLN A 611 -18.79 23.81 16.29
N TYR A 612 -18.42 22.94 15.34
CA TYR A 612 -17.07 22.93 14.76
C TYR A 612 -16.72 24.25 14.07
N GLN A 613 -17.67 24.87 13.36
CA GLN A 613 -17.43 26.15 12.72
C GLN A 613 -17.04 27.27 13.70
N LYS A 614 -17.53 27.22 14.95
CA LYS A 614 -17.16 28.21 15.99
C LYS A 614 -15.69 28.15 16.39
N VAL A 615 -15.02 27.02 16.16
CA VAL A 615 -13.62 26.76 16.54
C VAL A 615 -12.71 26.51 15.34
N GLY A 616 -13.09 26.99 14.14
CA GLY A 616 -12.26 26.88 12.94
C GLY A 616 -12.42 25.57 12.14
N GLY A 617 -13.39 24.74 12.51
CA GLY A 617 -13.78 23.53 11.77
C GLY A 617 -13.35 22.22 12.42
N ILE A 618 -13.79 21.11 11.83
CA ILE A 618 -13.58 19.76 12.36
C ILE A 618 -12.09 19.37 12.40
N ASP A 619 -11.29 19.86 11.47
CA ASP A 619 -9.85 19.57 11.41
C ASP A 619 -9.09 20.17 12.61
N VAL A 620 -9.55 21.31 13.14
CA VAL A 620 -8.98 21.91 14.36
C VAL A 620 -9.27 21.01 15.55
N VAL A 621 -10.54 20.64 15.76
CA VAL A 621 -10.95 19.78 16.89
C VAL A 621 -10.28 18.41 16.81
N ASN A 622 -10.28 17.77 15.65
CA ASN A 622 -9.59 16.49 15.45
C ASN A 622 -8.08 16.61 15.64
N GLY A 623 -7.47 17.74 15.23
CA GLY A 623 -6.05 18.02 15.45
C GLY A 623 -5.67 18.25 16.91
N SER A 624 -6.61 18.68 17.75
CA SER A 624 -6.44 18.81 19.21
C SER A 624 -6.45 17.46 19.94
N LEU A 625 -7.09 16.45 19.34
CA LEU A 625 -7.28 15.12 19.93
C LEU A 625 -6.34 14.06 19.36
N ASN A 626 -6.03 14.12 18.07
CA ASN A 626 -5.40 13.03 17.34
C ASN A 626 -4.29 13.48 16.36
N VAL A 627 -3.43 12.53 16.00
CA VAL A 627 -2.52 12.67 14.84
C VAL A 627 -3.35 12.71 13.56
N THR A 628 -3.28 13.83 12.83
CA THR A 628 -4.00 13.98 11.56
C THR A 628 -3.20 13.43 10.38
N LYS A 629 -3.90 13.05 9.30
CA LYS A 629 -3.26 12.66 8.03
C LYS A 629 -2.31 13.75 7.51
N LYS A 630 -2.65 15.02 7.72
CA LYS A 630 -1.86 16.18 7.30
C LYS A 630 -0.52 16.23 8.07
N ALA A 631 -0.56 16.03 9.39
CA ALA A 631 0.62 15.98 10.24
C ALA A 631 1.55 14.80 9.92
N ALA A 632 0.98 13.58 9.77
CA ALA A 632 1.76 12.40 9.39
C ALA A 632 2.44 12.59 8.01
N ALA A 633 1.74 13.15 7.03
CA ALA A 633 2.31 13.46 5.73
C ALA A 633 3.38 14.57 5.79
N ALA A 634 3.22 15.57 6.65
CA ALA A 634 4.21 16.62 6.85
C ALA A 634 5.51 16.04 7.42
N ALA A 635 5.44 15.22 8.46
CA ALA A 635 6.61 14.53 9.03
C ALA A 635 7.30 13.61 8.00
N ALA A 636 6.52 12.83 7.24
CA ALA A 636 7.07 12.00 6.16
C ALA A 636 7.77 12.83 5.08
N THR A 637 7.24 14.01 4.77
CA THR A 637 7.85 14.95 3.81
C THR A 637 9.18 15.50 4.32
N LEU A 638 9.24 15.93 5.59
CA LEU A 638 10.48 16.40 6.22
C LEU A 638 11.56 15.31 6.14
N TYR A 639 11.22 14.08 6.55
CA TYR A 639 12.14 12.95 6.45
C TYR A 639 12.61 12.70 5.01
N LEU A 640 11.73 12.69 4.02
CA LEU A 640 12.08 12.46 2.62
C LEU A 640 12.93 13.60 2.01
N CYS A 641 12.74 14.84 2.46
CA CYS A 641 13.54 15.98 2.03
C CYS A 641 14.97 15.92 2.58
N GLU A 642 15.16 15.42 3.81
CA GLU A 642 16.46 15.39 4.48
C GLU A 642 17.24 14.09 4.18
N SER A 643 16.56 12.95 4.08
CA SER A 643 17.21 11.65 3.78
C SER A 643 17.35 11.36 2.29
N GLY A 644 16.44 11.88 1.45
CA GLY A 644 16.28 11.39 0.09
C GLY A 644 15.82 9.93 0.01
N ALA A 645 15.23 9.36 1.07
CA ALA A 645 14.79 7.98 1.12
C ALA A 645 13.73 7.65 0.04
N ASN A 646 13.53 6.36 -0.23
CA ASN A 646 12.44 5.96 -1.12
C ASN A 646 11.10 6.07 -0.38
N VAL A 647 10.11 6.72 -0.98
CA VAL A 647 8.75 6.87 -0.41
C VAL A 647 8.18 5.56 0.14
N ALA A 648 8.28 4.47 -0.61
CA ALA A 648 7.72 3.18 -0.19
C ALA A 648 8.46 2.54 1.00
N VAL A 649 9.71 2.94 1.26
CA VAL A 649 10.48 2.48 2.44
C VAL A 649 10.28 3.44 3.61
N ALA A 650 10.20 4.73 3.36
CA ALA A 650 9.89 5.74 4.37
C ALA A 650 8.54 5.42 5.05
N LEU A 651 7.50 5.13 4.28
CA LEU A 651 6.17 4.85 4.82
C LEU A 651 6.05 3.50 5.56
N THR A 652 7.11 2.69 5.59
CA THR A 652 7.17 1.43 6.37
C THR A 652 8.00 1.55 7.64
N LEU A 653 8.44 2.76 8.01
CA LEU A 653 9.19 2.98 9.24
C LEU A 653 8.31 2.75 10.46
N THR A 654 8.93 2.22 11.51
CA THR A 654 8.35 1.91 12.82
C THR A 654 9.19 2.60 13.92
N PRO A 655 8.64 2.89 15.11
CA PRO A 655 9.36 3.55 16.20
C PRO A 655 10.72 2.96 16.59
N ASP A 656 10.87 1.64 16.60
CA ASP A 656 12.13 0.91 16.89
C ASP A 656 13.27 1.24 15.92
N ARG A 657 12.94 1.87 14.80
CA ARG A 657 13.90 2.23 13.75
C ARG A 657 14.63 3.53 14.01
N LEU A 658 14.28 4.27 15.05
CA LEU A 658 14.97 5.49 15.48
C LEU A 658 15.98 5.12 16.58
N SER A 659 17.25 4.96 16.22
CA SER A 659 18.33 4.58 17.14
C SER A 659 19.39 5.67 17.28
N LYS A 660 20.16 5.63 18.38
CA LYS A 660 21.30 6.52 18.57
C LYS A 660 22.31 6.33 17.43
N SER A 661 22.74 7.43 16.79
CA SER A 661 23.80 7.39 15.78
C SER A 661 25.18 7.30 16.44
N GLN A 662 26.16 6.78 15.70
CA GLN A 662 27.57 6.90 16.04
C GLN A 662 28.10 8.32 15.78
N ILE A 663 27.43 9.09 14.93
CA ILE A 663 27.75 10.49 14.67
C ILE A 663 27.12 11.35 15.78
N ALA A 664 27.93 12.20 16.42
CA ALA A 664 27.46 13.09 17.47
C ALA A 664 26.31 13.98 16.96
N ASN A 665 25.31 14.22 17.81
CA ASN A 665 24.11 15.02 17.48
C ASN A 665 23.27 14.50 16.30
N HIS A 666 23.43 13.24 15.90
CA HIS A 666 22.61 12.61 14.87
C HIS A 666 21.76 11.46 15.44
N THR A 667 20.68 11.12 14.74
CA THR A 667 19.86 9.94 14.97
C THR A 667 19.91 9.07 13.72
N ARG A 668 20.13 7.78 13.93
CA ARG A 668 20.10 6.78 12.87
C ARG A 668 18.67 6.30 12.65
N VAL A 669 18.17 6.43 11.43
CA VAL A 669 16.88 5.90 10.99
C VAL A 669 17.13 4.64 10.18
N THR A 670 16.55 3.50 10.56
CA THR A 670 16.75 2.22 9.84
C THR A 670 15.48 1.74 9.12
N GLY A 671 15.53 1.53 7.80
CA GLY A 671 14.38 1.04 7.03
C GLY A 671 14.63 -0.35 6.44
N ILE A 672 13.57 -1.04 6.00
CA ILE A 672 13.68 -2.34 5.33
C ILE A 672 13.14 -2.24 3.90
N LYS A 673 13.94 -2.65 2.91
CA LYS A 673 13.54 -2.65 1.50
C LYS A 673 13.00 -4.03 1.09
N ALA A 674 11.71 -4.29 1.38
CA ALA A 674 11.05 -5.58 1.12
C ALA A 674 11.23 -6.11 -0.32
N ARG A 675 11.15 -5.24 -1.34
CA ARG A 675 11.35 -5.59 -2.76
C ARG A 675 12.78 -5.97 -3.16
N ALA A 676 13.75 -5.78 -2.27
CA ALA A 676 15.17 -6.08 -2.47
C ALA A 676 15.66 -7.14 -1.47
N GLY A 677 14.79 -8.09 -1.09
CA GLY A 677 15.14 -9.17 -0.19
C GLY A 677 15.26 -8.75 1.28
N GLY A 678 14.64 -7.63 1.69
CA GLY A 678 14.67 -7.19 3.09
C GLY A 678 15.96 -6.47 3.50
N LYS A 679 16.74 -5.95 2.54
CA LYS A 679 17.95 -5.17 2.84
C LYS A 679 17.64 -3.99 3.77
N SER A 680 18.38 -3.89 4.87
CA SER A 680 18.36 -2.73 5.77
C SER A 680 18.97 -1.52 5.06
N ILE A 681 18.25 -0.41 5.10
CA ILE A 681 18.76 0.91 4.73
C ILE A 681 18.94 1.72 6.02
N PHE A 682 19.91 2.62 6.06
CA PHE A 682 20.05 3.52 7.19
C PHE A 682 20.37 4.93 6.71
N ASP A 683 19.88 5.92 7.44
CA ASP A 683 20.17 7.34 7.26
C ASP A 683 20.57 7.91 8.62
N ASP A 684 21.72 8.57 8.71
CA ASP A 684 22.13 9.32 9.90
C ASP A 684 21.73 10.79 9.69
N LEU A 685 20.70 11.25 10.39
CA LEU A 685 20.14 12.61 10.24
C LEU A 685 20.43 13.47 11.47
N PRO A 686 20.70 14.77 11.30
CA PRO A 686 20.98 15.66 12.42
C PRO A 686 19.74 15.85 13.31
N ASN A 687 19.96 15.95 14.62
CA ASN A 687 18.88 16.13 15.60
C ASN A 687 18.30 17.56 15.58
N LYS A 688 19.05 18.53 15.04
CA LYS A 688 18.64 19.93 14.87
C LYS A 688 18.81 20.32 13.41
N VAL A 689 17.96 21.25 12.96
CA VAL A 689 18.09 21.85 11.63
C VAL A 689 18.84 23.16 11.78
N ASP A 690 19.72 23.44 10.82
CA ASP A 690 20.52 24.68 10.77
C ASP A 690 19.69 25.93 10.38
N ILE A 691 18.38 25.77 10.18
CA ILE A 691 17.47 26.83 9.73
C ILE A 691 16.56 27.21 10.90
N VAL A 692 16.73 28.44 11.36
CA VAL A 692 15.97 29.02 12.48
C VAL A 692 14.47 29.01 12.16
N GLY A 693 13.66 28.52 13.10
CA GLY A 693 12.20 28.50 13.00
C GLY A 693 11.60 27.32 12.22
N LEU A 694 12.42 26.38 11.74
CA LEU A 694 11.92 25.15 11.08
C LEU A 694 12.10 23.91 11.95
N THR A 695 11.09 23.03 11.93
CA THR A 695 11.13 21.70 12.54
C THR A 695 11.81 20.72 11.59
N GLY A 696 12.82 20.01 12.08
CA GLY A 696 13.53 18.97 11.32
C GLY A 696 12.82 17.63 11.29
N ALA A 697 13.33 16.71 10.47
CA ALA A 697 12.79 15.36 10.39
C ALA A 697 12.86 14.66 11.75
N ILE A 698 14.02 14.62 12.41
CA ILE A 698 14.19 13.86 13.66
C ILE A 698 13.27 14.33 14.79
N PRO A 699 13.16 15.64 15.11
CA PRO A 699 12.19 16.12 16.08
C PRO A 699 10.74 15.73 15.74
N ALA A 700 10.34 15.83 14.47
CA ALA A 700 8.99 15.46 14.03
C ALA A 700 8.72 13.95 14.16
N LEU A 701 9.68 13.11 13.74
CA LEU A 701 9.58 11.65 13.81
C LEU A 701 9.51 11.17 15.26
N ARG A 702 10.35 11.70 16.15
CA ARG A 702 10.32 11.35 17.58
C ARG A 702 8.99 11.73 18.21
N TYR A 703 8.50 12.93 17.94
CA TYR A 703 7.24 13.39 18.50
C TYR A 703 6.04 12.53 18.05
N LEU A 704 5.98 12.14 16.77
CA LEU A 704 4.97 11.19 16.28
C LEU A 704 5.15 9.80 16.87
N SER A 705 6.40 9.35 17.00
CA SER A 705 6.73 8.06 17.62
C SER A 705 6.17 7.98 19.04
N ASP A 706 6.44 8.99 19.87
CA ASP A 706 6.02 9.02 21.27
C ASP A 706 4.50 8.95 21.40
N ILE A 707 3.77 9.69 20.54
CA ILE A 707 2.31 9.68 20.50
C ILE A 707 1.76 8.35 19.99
N ASN A 708 2.30 7.80 18.90
CA ASN A 708 1.80 6.53 18.36
C ASN A 708 2.09 5.35 19.28
N ILE A 709 3.20 5.37 20.04
CA ILE A 709 3.47 4.40 21.11
C ILE A 709 2.43 4.54 22.23
N SER A 710 2.13 5.77 22.67
CA SER A 710 1.18 5.98 23.78
C SER A 710 -0.24 5.52 23.45
N TYR A 711 -0.68 5.63 22.19
CA TYR A 711 -1.97 5.09 21.74
C TYR A 711 -2.02 3.55 21.61
N HIS A 712 -0.87 2.90 21.54
CA HIS A 712 -0.75 1.47 21.28
C HIS A 712 0.09 0.75 22.33
N GLN A 713 -0.13 1.06 23.61
CA GLN A 713 0.57 0.45 24.76
C GLN A 713 0.48 -1.09 24.80
N SER A 714 -0.53 -1.69 24.15
CA SER A 714 -0.74 -3.13 24.06
C SER A 714 -0.03 -3.81 22.88
N LYS A 715 0.63 -3.04 21.99
CA LYS A 715 1.35 -3.55 20.81
C LYS A 715 2.85 -3.35 20.99
N GLU A 716 3.60 -4.25 20.37
CA GLU A 716 5.05 -4.10 20.25
C GLU A 716 5.40 -2.96 19.28
N THR A 717 6.53 -2.27 19.53
CA THR A 717 6.93 -1.08 18.76
C THR A 717 7.10 -1.33 17.27
N PHE A 718 7.50 -2.54 16.87
CA PHE A 718 7.65 -2.92 15.45
C PHE A 718 6.30 -3.14 14.73
N GLU A 719 5.19 -3.24 15.46
CA GLU A 719 3.83 -3.39 14.91
C GLU A 719 3.11 -2.04 14.73
N ILE A 720 3.72 -0.96 15.18
CA ILE A 720 3.19 0.40 15.15
C ILE A 720 3.85 1.15 14.01
N GLY A 721 3.10 1.59 12.99
CA GLY A 721 3.65 2.44 11.96
C GLY A 721 3.97 3.84 12.49
N LEU A 722 5.15 4.35 12.14
CA LEU A 722 5.62 5.66 12.59
C LEU A 722 4.73 6.81 12.08
N PHE A 723 4.13 6.63 10.90
CA PHE A 723 3.25 7.60 10.25
C PHE A 723 1.77 7.25 10.39
N GLY A 724 1.40 6.51 11.43
CA GLY A 724 0.01 6.27 11.78
C GLY A 724 -0.77 7.57 12.02
N TYR A 725 -2.03 7.60 11.60
CA TYR A 725 -2.91 8.74 11.79
C TYR A 725 -4.36 8.30 11.99
N PHE A 726 -5.17 9.16 12.59
CA PHE A 726 -6.61 8.93 12.75
C PHE A 726 -7.40 9.68 11.67
N SER A 727 -8.27 8.95 10.97
CA SER A 727 -9.28 9.56 10.11
C SER A 727 -10.55 9.86 10.91
N LEU A 728 -11.34 10.83 10.47
CA LEU A 728 -12.71 11.05 10.95
C LEU A 728 -13.48 9.71 10.99
N GLY A 729 -14.15 9.41 12.11
CA GLY A 729 -14.67 8.07 12.40
C GLY A 729 -13.71 7.18 13.23
N ASN A 730 -12.70 7.78 13.88
CA ASN A 730 -11.65 7.20 14.74
C ASN A 730 -11.10 5.86 14.24
N ARG A 731 -10.87 5.77 12.92
CA ARG A 731 -10.13 4.65 12.35
C ARG A 731 -8.66 5.04 12.34
N TYR A 732 -7.86 4.33 13.13
CA TYR A 732 -6.41 4.35 12.98
C TYR A 732 -6.04 3.79 11.60
N ASN A 733 -5.27 4.55 10.85
CA ASN A 733 -4.82 4.20 9.51
C ASN A 733 -3.31 4.39 9.38
N GLU A 734 -2.69 3.50 8.62
CA GLU A 734 -1.31 3.67 8.17
C GLU A 734 -1.24 4.59 6.94
N LEU A 735 -0.19 5.41 6.87
CA LEU A 735 0.00 6.34 5.75
C LEU A 735 0.46 5.60 4.49
N THR A 736 -0.49 5.20 3.66
CA THR A 736 -0.21 4.58 2.35
C THR A 736 0.37 5.58 1.33
N GLU A 737 1.06 5.09 0.30
CA GLU A 737 1.63 5.96 -0.77
C GLU A 737 0.55 6.81 -1.47
N PHE A 738 -0.66 6.27 -1.64
CA PHE A 738 -1.79 6.98 -2.22
C PHE A 738 -2.26 8.12 -1.30
N ALA A 739 -2.49 7.82 -0.02
CA ALA A 739 -2.91 8.80 0.98
C ALA A 739 -1.86 9.90 1.17
N PHE A 740 -0.57 9.52 1.21
CA PHE A 740 0.55 10.45 1.28
C PHE A 740 0.62 11.36 0.06
N ARG A 741 0.51 10.83 -1.16
CA ARG A 741 0.55 11.63 -2.39
C ARG A 741 -0.57 12.68 -2.41
N ASP A 742 -1.76 12.31 -2.01
CA ASP A 742 -2.92 13.21 -1.93
C ASP A 742 -2.72 14.31 -0.88
N ALA A 743 -2.27 13.94 0.33
CA ALA A 743 -1.96 14.90 1.39
C ALA A 743 -0.81 15.85 1.02
N PHE A 744 0.29 15.33 0.44
CA PHE A 744 1.43 16.11 -0.02
C PHE A 744 1.04 17.16 -1.06
N LYS A 745 0.18 16.80 -2.03
CA LYS A 745 -0.31 17.75 -3.03
C LYS A 745 -1.16 18.86 -2.42
N ARG A 746 -2.05 18.53 -1.46
CA ARG A 746 -2.86 19.54 -0.75
C ARG A 746 -2.00 20.46 0.11
N MET A 747 -0.96 19.92 0.74
CA MET A 747 0.02 20.70 1.49
C MET A 747 0.72 21.71 0.58
N LEU A 748 1.32 21.27 -0.53
CA LEU A 748 2.05 22.17 -1.43
C LEU A 748 1.17 23.22 -2.13
N LYS A 749 -0.12 22.94 -2.34
CA LYS A 749 -1.07 23.92 -2.88
C LYS A 749 -1.21 25.19 -2.03
N GLN A 750 -0.83 25.15 -0.76
CA GLN A 750 -0.86 26.31 0.15
C GLN A 750 0.31 27.28 -0.07
N SER A 751 1.35 26.86 -0.79
CA SER A 751 2.50 27.72 -1.10
C SER A 751 2.22 28.51 -2.39
N ASP A 752 2.38 29.83 -2.33
CA ASP A 752 2.30 30.68 -3.52
C ASP A 752 3.37 30.31 -4.55
N TYR A 753 4.55 29.91 -4.07
CA TYR A 753 5.68 29.52 -4.92
C TYR A 753 5.56 28.10 -5.47
N MET A 754 5.12 27.11 -4.68
CA MET A 754 5.08 25.71 -5.11
C MET A 754 3.70 25.24 -5.62
N GLY A 755 2.62 25.95 -5.28
CA GLY A 755 1.25 25.48 -5.46
C GLY A 755 0.80 25.37 -6.91
N HIS A 756 1.44 26.11 -7.82
CA HIS A 756 1.19 26.05 -9.27
C HIS A 756 2.01 24.96 -9.98
N LEU A 757 2.98 24.34 -9.30
CA LEU A 757 3.85 23.31 -9.85
C LEU A 757 3.28 21.90 -9.63
N ASN A 758 3.33 21.04 -10.65
CA ASN A 758 2.87 19.65 -10.54
C ASN A 758 3.92 18.74 -9.87
N VAL A 759 4.20 18.99 -8.59
CA VAL A 759 5.17 18.23 -7.79
C VAL A 759 4.54 16.95 -7.23
N THR A 760 5.33 15.88 -7.17
CA THR A 760 4.93 14.59 -6.58
C THR A 760 5.99 14.10 -5.60
N PRO A 761 5.63 13.32 -4.57
CA PRO A 761 6.61 12.87 -3.57
C PRO A 761 7.76 12.05 -4.16
N SER A 762 7.51 11.33 -5.25
CA SER A 762 8.54 10.55 -5.95
C SER A 762 9.65 11.40 -6.59
N MET A 763 9.48 12.73 -6.66
CA MET A 763 10.48 13.68 -7.14
C MET A 763 11.47 14.11 -6.05
N LEU A 764 11.15 13.93 -4.76
CA LEU A 764 12.03 14.33 -3.64
C LEU A 764 13.37 13.60 -3.69
N ARG A 765 13.36 12.27 -3.74
CA ARG A 765 14.58 11.45 -3.82
C ARG A 765 15.49 11.82 -5.01
N PRO A 766 15.01 11.86 -6.28
CA PRO A 766 15.82 12.33 -7.39
C PRO A 766 16.40 13.74 -7.15
N THR A 767 15.65 14.62 -6.50
CA THR A 767 16.09 16.00 -6.22
C THR A 767 17.21 16.04 -5.19
N VAL A 768 17.06 15.34 -4.06
CA VAL A 768 18.09 15.28 -3.00
C VAL A 768 19.38 14.65 -3.53
N LEU A 769 19.28 13.52 -4.24
CA LEU A 769 20.44 12.84 -4.80
C LEU A 769 21.12 13.66 -5.91
N LEU A 770 20.34 14.33 -6.76
CA LEU A 770 20.89 15.21 -7.79
C LEU A 770 21.59 16.42 -7.17
N LEU A 771 21.02 17.03 -6.12
CA LEU A 771 21.63 18.16 -5.44
C LEU A 771 22.96 17.76 -4.81
N ALA A 772 23.00 16.62 -4.09
CA ALA A 772 24.24 16.07 -3.54
C ALA A 772 25.29 15.82 -4.64
N GLN A 773 24.89 15.27 -5.79
CA GLN A 773 25.78 15.06 -6.93
C GLN A 773 26.25 16.37 -7.60
N ILE A 774 25.44 17.42 -7.61
CA ILE A 774 25.87 18.73 -8.14
C ILE A 774 26.84 19.42 -7.16
N GLU A 775 26.66 19.18 -5.86
CA GLU A 775 27.55 19.73 -4.82
C GLU A 775 28.90 19.02 -4.77
N ASP A 776 28.93 17.71 -5.00
CA ASP A 776 30.16 16.93 -5.22
C ASP A 776 30.08 16.12 -6.52
N PRO A 777 30.42 16.74 -7.67
CA PRO A 777 30.31 16.09 -8.98
C PRO A 777 31.26 14.92 -9.18
N THR A 778 32.36 14.89 -8.42
CA THR A 778 33.45 13.92 -8.53
C THR A 778 33.24 12.68 -7.66
N ASN A 779 32.44 12.77 -6.59
CA ASN A 779 32.23 11.67 -5.66
C ASN A 779 30.88 10.96 -5.86
N ALA A 780 30.74 10.23 -6.97
CA ALA A 780 29.56 9.40 -7.22
C ALA A 780 29.35 8.31 -6.15
N GLY A 781 30.43 7.89 -5.48
CA GLY A 781 30.40 6.92 -4.37
C GLY A 781 29.60 7.41 -3.17
N LEU A 782 29.77 8.68 -2.79
CA LEU A 782 29.06 9.29 -1.66
C LEU A 782 27.55 9.37 -1.92
N VAL A 783 27.15 9.70 -3.15
CA VAL A 783 25.73 9.69 -3.55
C VAL A 783 25.17 8.27 -3.65
N MET A 784 25.99 7.27 -4.02
CA MET A 784 25.60 5.86 -3.95
C MET A 784 25.35 5.40 -2.51
N ILE A 785 26.20 5.81 -1.56
CA ILE A 785 26.06 5.51 -0.14
C ILE A 785 24.78 6.16 0.40
N GLN A 786 24.56 7.45 0.15
CA GLN A 786 23.33 8.15 0.52
C GLN A 786 22.08 7.53 -0.12
N ALA A 787 22.21 7.05 -1.36
CA ALA A 787 21.13 6.34 -2.03
C ALA A 787 20.97 4.88 -1.57
N ASN A 788 21.86 4.34 -0.74
CA ASN A 788 21.88 2.93 -0.36
C ASN A 788 21.85 1.99 -1.60
N HIS A 789 22.60 2.36 -2.65
CA HIS A 789 22.69 1.61 -3.91
C HIS A 789 24.02 0.84 -4.01
N GLU A 790 23.96 -0.42 -4.44
CA GLU A 790 25.16 -1.26 -4.66
C GLU A 790 25.79 -1.05 -6.04
N SER A 791 25.03 -0.44 -6.96
CA SER A 791 25.48 -0.22 -8.34
C SER A 791 25.37 1.26 -8.70
N GLU A 792 26.43 1.80 -9.26
CA GLU A 792 26.48 3.15 -9.83
C GLU A 792 25.37 3.37 -10.87
N THR A 793 25.06 2.33 -11.67
CA THR A 793 24.02 2.40 -12.71
C THR A 793 22.63 2.76 -12.17
N THR A 794 22.33 2.35 -10.93
CA THR A 794 21.05 2.66 -10.27
C THR A 794 21.04 4.09 -9.74
N THR A 795 22.17 4.60 -9.26
CA THR A 795 22.34 6.00 -8.82
C THR A 795 22.31 6.96 -10.00
N MET A 796 23.01 6.62 -11.08
CA MET A 796 23.02 7.36 -12.34
C MET A 796 21.63 7.51 -12.96
N GLY A 797 20.68 6.61 -12.67
CA GLY A 797 19.27 6.84 -13.05
C GLY A 797 18.69 8.13 -12.45
N TYR A 798 19.05 8.45 -11.20
CA TYR A 798 18.58 9.62 -10.48
C TYR A 798 19.42 10.87 -10.75
N THR A 799 20.73 10.72 -10.89
CA THR A 799 21.69 11.83 -10.94
C THR A 799 22.09 12.24 -12.36
N ASN A 800 22.06 11.33 -13.36
CA ASN A 800 22.45 11.62 -14.74
C ASN A 800 21.37 12.44 -15.50
N LYS A 801 21.16 13.66 -15.04
CA LYS A 801 20.19 14.64 -15.55
C LYS A 801 20.93 15.79 -16.23
N LEU A 802 20.21 16.61 -17.00
CA LEU A 802 20.81 17.77 -17.67
C LEU A 802 21.71 18.62 -16.74
N PRO A 803 21.29 18.99 -15.51
CA PRO A 803 22.16 19.73 -14.59
C PRO A 803 23.53 19.11 -14.40
N TYR A 804 23.57 17.82 -14.07
CA TYR A 804 24.81 17.10 -13.84
C TYR A 804 25.64 16.96 -15.11
N ARG A 805 24.99 16.73 -16.26
CA ARG A 805 25.70 16.67 -17.56
C ARG A 805 26.36 18.00 -17.92
N VAL A 806 25.68 19.12 -17.66
CA VAL A 806 26.24 20.47 -17.89
C VAL A 806 27.43 20.72 -16.95
N VAL A 807 27.33 20.36 -15.67
CA VAL A 807 28.46 20.44 -14.72
C VAL A 807 29.66 19.61 -15.20
N MET A 808 29.41 18.36 -15.62
CA MET A 808 30.46 17.48 -16.14
C MET A 808 31.07 18.03 -17.42
N GLU A 809 30.28 18.59 -18.32
CA GLU A 809 30.77 19.19 -19.57
C GLU A 809 31.62 20.44 -19.29
N GLU A 810 31.23 21.28 -18.34
CA GLU A 810 32.04 22.42 -17.87
C GLU A 810 33.36 21.95 -17.25
N HIS A 811 33.32 20.92 -16.41
CA HIS A 811 34.53 20.31 -15.83
C HIS A 811 35.43 19.72 -16.92
N MET A 812 34.85 19.03 -17.91
CA MET A 812 35.58 18.47 -19.05
C MET A 812 36.17 19.57 -19.93
N MET A 813 35.46 20.68 -20.17
CA MET A 813 35.97 21.83 -20.91
C MET A 813 37.10 22.55 -20.17
N LYS A 814 36.97 22.77 -18.85
CA LYS A 814 38.04 23.33 -18.00
C LYS A 814 39.26 22.41 -18.02
N TYR A 815 39.04 21.11 -17.89
CA TYR A 815 40.09 20.11 -17.99
C TYR A 815 40.75 20.09 -19.39
N GLN A 816 39.96 20.17 -20.46
CA GLN A 816 40.47 20.27 -21.83
C GLN A 816 41.26 21.54 -22.07
N LYS A 817 40.83 22.71 -21.57
CA LYS A 817 41.60 23.96 -21.64
C LYS A 817 42.93 23.86 -20.89
N ASN A 818 42.92 23.27 -19.70
CA ASN A 818 44.13 23.01 -18.92
C ASN A 818 45.06 21.99 -19.61
N LEU A 819 44.51 21.04 -20.35
CA LEU A 819 45.26 20.13 -21.20
C LEU A 819 45.75 20.81 -22.51
N GLU A 820 44.99 21.70 -23.13
CA GLU A 820 45.40 22.45 -24.34
C GLU A 820 46.56 23.39 -24.05
N ALA A 821 46.67 23.89 -22.81
CA ALA A 821 47.86 24.57 -22.31
C ALA A 821 49.12 23.67 -22.34
N ILE A 822 48.99 22.34 -22.23
CA ILE A 822 50.10 21.37 -22.40
C ILE A 822 50.58 21.32 -23.85
N PHE A 823 49.65 21.45 -24.81
CA PHE A 823 49.94 21.26 -26.23
C PHE A 823 50.38 22.55 -26.93
N SER A 824 50.01 23.72 -26.40
CA SER A 824 50.30 25.04 -26.99
C SER A 824 51.77 25.48 -26.93
N SER A 825 52.63 24.76 -26.19
CA SER A 825 54.09 25.01 -26.16
C SER A 825 54.88 24.21 -27.22
N THR A 826 54.20 23.54 -28.16
CA THR A 826 54.84 22.71 -29.20
C THR A 826 54.75 23.28 -30.63
N SER A 827 54.01 24.38 -30.83
CA SER A 827 54.08 25.20 -32.06
C SER A 827 55.26 26.17 -31.97
N ASN A 828 55.93 26.44 -33.10
CA ASN A 828 57.17 27.23 -33.19
C ASN A 828 57.09 28.70 -32.69
N ASP A 829 55.93 29.18 -32.25
CA ASP A 829 55.79 30.43 -31.51
C ASP A 829 55.93 30.17 -30.01
N ARG A 830 57.17 30.12 -29.54
CA ARG A 830 57.44 30.27 -28.11
C ARG A 830 57.13 31.70 -27.71
N ASP A 831 55.99 31.92 -27.07
CA ASP A 831 55.75 33.16 -26.34
C ASP A 831 56.54 33.11 -25.01
N GLU A 832 57.88 33.18 -25.11
CA GLU A 832 58.83 33.13 -23.99
C GLU A 832 58.53 34.19 -22.91
N SER A 833 57.83 35.27 -23.29
CA SER A 833 57.39 36.33 -22.39
C SER A 833 56.39 35.86 -21.31
N LYS A 834 55.50 34.90 -21.64
CA LYS A 834 54.49 34.34 -20.72
C LYS A 834 55.04 33.26 -19.78
N LEU A 835 56.12 32.57 -20.19
CA LEU A 835 56.80 31.58 -19.36
C LEU A 835 57.78 32.24 -18.37
N ALA A 836 58.39 33.37 -18.76
CA ALA A 836 59.34 34.10 -17.90
C ALA A 836 58.68 34.68 -16.62
N ALA A 837 57.37 34.97 -16.66
CA ALA A 837 56.60 35.45 -15.52
C ALA A 837 55.95 34.31 -14.68
N ALA A 838 55.85 33.10 -15.23
CA ALA A 838 55.17 31.99 -14.58
C ALA A 838 56.07 31.32 -13.53
N GLN A 839 55.53 31.07 -12.33
CA GLN A 839 56.31 30.54 -11.21
C GLN A 839 56.12 29.02 -11.08
N LYS A 840 57.24 28.26 -10.99
CA LYS A 840 57.23 26.82 -10.72
C LYS A 840 56.55 26.52 -9.38
N THR A 841 55.68 25.53 -9.34
CA THR A 841 54.99 25.11 -8.10
C THR A 841 55.74 24.02 -7.33
N GLY A 842 56.63 23.27 -7.99
CA GLY A 842 57.34 22.13 -7.40
C GLY A 842 56.62 20.79 -7.56
N LEU A 843 55.39 20.77 -8.09
CA LEU A 843 54.61 19.57 -8.46
C LEU A 843 54.67 19.27 -9.97
N GLY A 844 55.66 19.83 -10.67
CA GLY A 844 55.78 19.74 -12.13
C GLY A 844 54.80 20.62 -12.93
N VAL A 845 54.05 21.52 -12.27
CA VAL A 845 53.19 22.52 -12.91
C VAL A 845 53.66 23.95 -12.59
N PHE A 846 53.22 24.92 -13.38
CA PHE A 846 53.50 26.35 -13.22
C PHE A 846 52.23 27.11 -12.86
N CYS A 847 52.38 28.22 -12.15
CA CYS A 847 51.32 29.19 -11.93
C CYS A 847 51.54 30.42 -12.81
N LYS A 848 50.52 30.85 -13.58
CA LYS A 848 50.57 32.08 -14.41
C LYS A 848 50.90 33.32 -13.57
N ASP A 849 50.30 33.41 -12.39
CA ASP A 849 50.51 34.51 -11.44
C ASP A 849 50.09 34.06 -10.02
N ARG A 850 50.98 34.25 -9.04
CA ARG A 850 50.72 33.94 -7.63
C ARG A 850 49.97 35.04 -6.88
N LEU A 851 49.76 36.23 -7.45
CA LEU A 851 49.00 37.30 -6.80
C LEU A 851 47.50 37.02 -6.82
N ILE A 852 46.94 36.62 -5.68
CA ILE A 852 45.50 36.37 -5.48
C ILE A 852 44.90 37.46 -4.61
N ALA A 853 43.62 37.76 -4.79
CA ALA A 853 42.88 38.58 -3.82
C ALA A 853 42.39 37.68 -2.68
N ASP A 854 42.58 38.10 -1.43
CA ASP A 854 41.92 37.48 -0.27
C ASP A 854 40.42 37.82 -0.22
N ASP A 855 39.70 37.26 0.76
CA ASP A 855 38.24 37.47 0.92
C ASP A 855 37.88 38.95 1.17
N ASP A 856 38.86 39.79 1.54
CA ASP A 856 38.74 41.23 1.76
C ASP A 856 39.22 42.06 0.53
N GLY A 857 39.60 41.40 -0.56
CA GLY A 857 40.01 42.03 -1.82
C GLY A 857 41.47 42.51 -1.86
N LYS A 858 42.30 42.14 -0.87
CA LYS A 858 43.71 42.53 -0.79
C LYS A 858 44.59 41.55 -1.56
N GLU A 859 45.54 42.08 -2.34
CA GLU A 859 46.50 41.25 -3.06
C GLU A 859 47.48 40.56 -2.11
N ILE A 860 47.45 39.23 -2.09
CA ILE A 860 48.34 38.33 -1.34
C ILE A 860 48.99 37.32 -2.29
N GLN A 861 50.14 36.76 -1.91
CA GLN A 861 50.73 35.66 -2.68
C GLN A 861 50.11 34.30 -2.30
N CYS A 862 49.72 33.53 -3.30
CA CYS A 862 49.21 32.17 -3.17
C CYS A 862 50.32 31.22 -2.76
N ASN A 863 50.15 30.61 -1.58
CA ASN A 863 51.03 29.57 -1.04
C ASN A 863 50.40 28.17 -1.09
N GLU A 864 49.15 28.05 -1.54
CA GLU A 864 48.36 26.81 -1.56
C GLU A 864 48.65 25.96 -2.82
N VAL A 865 49.90 25.55 -2.98
CA VAL A 865 50.37 24.76 -4.13
C VAL A 865 49.60 23.43 -4.28
N GLN A 866 49.20 22.85 -3.15
CA GLN A 866 48.44 21.60 -3.07
C GLN A 866 47.06 21.66 -3.75
N ASP A 867 46.49 22.86 -3.92
CA ASP A 867 45.19 23.07 -4.57
C ASP A 867 45.32 23.50 -6.04
N CYS A 868 46.53 23.52 -6.64
CA CYS A 868 46.71 24.01 -8.00
C CYS A 868 45.87 23.26 -9.05
N VAL A 869 45.69 21.94 -8.93
CA VAL A 869 44.80 21.13 -9.81
C VAL A 869 43.32 21.56 -9.70
N ARG A 870 42.94 22.20 -8.59
CA ARG A 870 41.58 22.66 -8.29
C ARG A 870 41.47 24.20 -8.27
N CYS A 871 42.50 24.91 -8.73
CA CYS A 871 42.56 26.37 -8.64
C CYS A 871 41.38 27.02 -9.38
N LYS A 872 40.50 27.72 -8.65
CA LYS A 872 39.29 28.35 -9.20
C LYS A 872 39.57 29.49 -10.18
N GLN A 873 40.79 30.03 -10.17
CA GLN A 873 41.19 31.19 -10.98
C GLN A 873 41.88 30.77 -12.30
N ASP A 874 41.95 29.47 -12.61
CA ASP A 874 42.43 28.92 -13.90
C ASP A 874 43.87 29.33 -14.30
N ARG A 875 44.75 29.34 -13.29
CA ARG A 875 46.13 29.83 -13.41
C ARG A 875 47.18 28.73 -13.54
N MET A 876 46.78 27.46 -13.46
CA MET A 876 47.70 26.35 -13.62
C MET A 876 48.13 26.20 -15.08
N LEU A 877 49.42 26.05 -15.30
CA LEU A 877 50.05 25.76 -16.59
C LEU A 877 50.87 24.50 -16.46
N VAL A 878 50.92 23.75 -17.55
CA VAL A 878 51.66 22.49 -17.59
C VAL A 878 52.55 22.55 -18.81
N VAL A 879 53.86 22.45 -18.60
CA VAL A 879 54.86 22.58 -19.66
C VAL A 879 55.47 21.22 -19.90
N ALA A 880 55.44 20.77 -21.15
CA ALA A 880 56.02 19.50 -21.56
C ALA A 880 57.54 19.64 -21.76
N ASP A 881 58.28 19.81 -20.67
CA ASP A 881 59.75 19.83 -20.65
C ASP A 881 60.31 18.74 -19.71
N LYS A 882 61.58 18.38 -19.91
CA LYS A 882 62.20 17.27 -19.18
C LYS A 882 62.26 17.49 -17.66
N GLU A 883 62.39 18.73 -17.18
CA GLU A 883 62.48 19.02 -15.75
C GLU A 883 61.11 18.88 -15.10
N SER A 884 60.12 19.60 -15.62
CA SER A 884 58.77 19.63 -15.04
C SER A 884 58.10 18.25 -15.07
N ILE A 885 58.31 17.49 -16.15
CA ILE A 885 57.79 16.12 -16.26
C ILE A 885 58.55 15.16 -15.33
N SER A 886 59.84 15.38 -15.06
CA SER A 886 60.56 14.56 -14.09
C SER A 886 60.07 14.80 -12.67
N ASP A 887 59.72 16.05 -12.30
CA ASP A 887 59.06 16.35 -11.03
C ASP A 887 57.71 15.62 -10.90
N MET A 888 56.89 15.61 -11.97
CA MET A 888 55.61 14.86 -11.98
C MET A 888 55.81 13.35 -11.79
N ILE A 889 56.84 12.76 -12.40
CA ILE A 889 57.16 11.33 -12.26
C ILE A 889 57.52 11.01 -10.81
N LEU A 890 58.38 11.82 -10.19
CA LEU A 890 58.81 11.63 -8.80
C LEU A 890 57.64 11.79 -7.82
N TRP A 891 56.77 12.78 -8.05
CA TRP A 891 55.57 12.98 -7.24
C TRP A 891 54.54 11.88 -7.41
N LYS A 892 54.30 11.37 -8.64
CA LYS A 892 53.43 10.21 -8.83
C LYS A 892 53.94 8.99 -8.05
N GLN A 893 55.23 8.70 -8.14
CA GLN A 893 55.84 7.59 -7.40
C GLN A 893 55.73 7.76 -5.89
N SER A 894 55.91 8.98 -5.39
CA SER A 894 55.69 9.32 -3.99
C SER A 894 54.24 9.04 -3.55
N LEU A 895 53.25 9.55 -4.29
CA LEU A 895 51.85 9.36 -3.93
C LEU A 895 51.45 7.88 -3.96
N ASP A 896 51.90 7.13 -4.96
CA ASP A 896 51.64 5.69 -5.05
C ASP A 896 52.32 4.91 -3.89
N HIS A 897 53.48 5.37 -3.41
CA HIS A 897 54.17 4.78 -2.25
C HIS A 897 53.43 5.04 -0.93
N HIS A 898 52.91 6.25 -0.73
CA HIS A 898 52.31 6.69 0.52
C HIS A 898 50.79 6.43 0.62
N GLU A 899 50.13 5.98 -0.46
CA GLU A 899 48.67 5.81 -0.52
C GLU A 899 48.09 4.98 0.63
N ASN A 900 48.62 3.78 0.87
CA ASN A 900 48.08 2.89 1.90
C ASN A 900 48.20 3.49 3.31
N ASP A 901 49.32 4.14 3.61
CA ASP A 901 49.58 4.70 4.94
C ASP A 901 48.80 5.99 5.18
N PHE A 902 48.62 6.83 4.15
CA PHE A 902 47.88 8.08 4.26
C PHE A 902 46.37 7.88 4.24
N VAL A 903 45.85 6.92 3.48
CA VAL A 903 44.42 6.54 3.51
C VAL A 903 44.01 6.06 4.91
N LEU A 904 44.92 5.40 5.64
CA LEU A 904 44.65 4.95 7.01
C LEU A 904 44.74 6.09 8.04
N LYS A 905 45.70 7.01 7.89
CA LYS A 905 45.97 8.06 8.90
C LYS A 905 45.16 9.34 8.70
N ASN A 906 44.93 9.75 7.44
CA ASN A 906 44.27 11.01 7.08
C ASN A 906 43.42 10.86 5.79
N PRO A 907 42.36 10.04 5.82
CA PRO A 907 41.57 9.69 4.63
C PRO A 907 40.95 10.90 3.92
N GLU A 908 40.40 11.85 4.69
CA GLU A 908 39.75 13.03 4.11
C GLU A 908 40.74 13.93 3.35
N ARG A 909 41.96 14.10 3.89
CA ARG A 909 43.00 14.92 3.25
C ARG A 909 43.54 14.22 2.00
N TRP A 910 43.72 12.90 2.07
CA TRP A 910 44.13 12.09 0.91
C TRP A 910 43.15 12.20 -0.25
N GLU A 911 41.87 11.98 0.02
CA GLU A 911 40.80 12.05 -0.99
C GLU A 911 40.63 13.47 -1.54
N LYS A 912 40.73 14.49 -0.67
CA LYS A 912 40.54 15.89 -1.07
C LYS A 912 41.73 16.45 -1.84
N ILE A 913 42.96 16.15 -1.47
CA ILE A 913 44.14 16.83 -2.03
C ILE A 913 44.85 15.93 -3.04
N TRP A 914 45.22 14.72 -2.62
CA TRP A 914 46.23 13.91 -3.32
C TRP A 914 45.65 12.98 -4.40
N VAL A 915 44.43 12.47 -4.25
CA VAL A 915 43.73 11.69 -5.29
C VAL A 915 43.58 12.49 -6.61
N PRO A 916 43.18 13.78 -6.60
CA PRO A 916 43.21 14.62 -7.80
C PRO A 916 44.57 14.68 -8.49
N TRP A 917 45.65 14.79 -7.71
CA TRP A 917 47.02 14.82 -8.24
C TRP A 917 47.44 13.48 -8.85
N GLN A 918 47.14 12.35 -8.20
CA GLN A 918 47.39 11.01 -8.75
C GLN A 918 46.68 10.81 -10.10
N ALA A 919 45.39 11.18 -10.17
CA ALA A 919 44.62 11.10 -11.41
C ALA A 919 45.21 12.02 -12.50
N PHE A 920 45.55 13.26 -12.13
CA PHE A 920 46.15 14.23 -13.03
C PHE A 920 47.50 13.73 -13.60
N PHE A 921 48.43 13.28 -12.75
CA PHE A 921 49.72 12.74 -13.18
C PHE A 921 49.56 11.50 -14.04
N SER A 922 48.63 10.61 -13.71
CA SER A 922 48.36 9.41 -14.50
C SER A 922 47.92 9.76 -15.92
N VAL A 923 46.97 10.68 -16.08
CA VAL A 923 46.53 11.07 -17.42
C VAL A 923 47.64 11.77 -18.21
N VAL A 924 48.39 12.68 -17.60
CA VAL A 924 49.50 13.38 -18.28
C VAL A 924 50.56 12.38 -18.72
N LEU A 925 51.06 11.55 -17.81
CA LEU A 925 52.18 10.65 -18.07
C LEU A 925 51.77 9.43 -18.89
N GLU A 926 50.63 8.80 -18.60
CA GLU A 926 50.27 7.47 -19.12
C GLU A 926 49.28 7.49 -20.28
N ASP A 927 48.58 8.60 -20.53
CA ASP A 927 47.67 8.70 -21.67
C ASP A 927 48.17 9.69 -22.72
N LYS A 928 48.65 10.87 -22.29
CA LYS A 928 48.99 11.97 -23.21
C LYS A 928 50.42 11.91 -23.71
N MET A 929 51.38 11.58 -22.85
CA MET A 929 52.80 11.52 -23.22
C MET A 929 53.23 10.17 -23.84
N VAL A 930 52.30 9.38 -24.36
CA VAL A 930 52.59 8.03 -24.91
C VAL A 930 52.93 8.05 -26.41
N ARG A 931 52.63 9.13 -27.15
CA ARG A 931 52.77 9.17 -28.61
C ARG A 931 53.52 10.42 -29.10
N GLY A 932 54.31 10.26 -30.17
CA GLY A 932 54.98 11.38 -30.86
C GLY A 932 56.13 12.03 -30.06
N LYS A 933 56.37 13.32 -30.31
CA LYS A 933 57.46 14.11 -29.67
C LYS A 933 57.38 14.12 -28.13
N LEU A 934 56.19 14.03 -27.55
CA LEU A 934 55.99 13.99 -26.10
C LEU A 934 56.48 12.69 -25.46
N SER A 935 56.42 11.56 -26.18
CA SER A 935 56.98 10.29 -25.71
C SER A 935 58.51 10.36 -25.56
N PHE A 936 59.17 11.08 -26.46
CA PHE A 936 60.61 11.34 -26.35
C PHE A 936 60.93 12.16 -25.09
N ILE A 937 60.19 13.25 -24.85
CA ILE A 937 60.37 14.10 -23.66
C ILE A 937 60.10 13.32 -22.37
N LYS A 938 59.08 12.46 -22.34
CA LYS A 938 58.81 11.57 -21.20
C LYS A 938 59.98 10.63 -20.94
N ASN A 939 60.56 10.04 -21.99
CA ASN A 939 61.71 9.14 -21.84
C ASN A 939 62.96 9.88 -21.32
N GLU A 940 63.20 11.11 -21.76
CA GLU A 940 64.26 11.96 -21.21
C GLU A 940 64.00 12.35 -19.75
N ALA A 941 62.77 12.73 -19.42
CA ALA A 941 62.35 13.05 -18.06
C ALA A 941 62.46 11.85 -17.12
N LEU A 942 62.17 10.64 -17.61
CA LEU A 942 62.27 9.40 -16.83
C LEU A 942 63.73 9.05 -16.51
N LYS A 943 64.65 9.27 -17.46
CA LYS A 943 66.10 9.18 -17.20
C LYS A 943 66.55 10.21 -16.17
N LEU A 944 66.06 11.45 -16.27
CA LEU A 944 66.39 12.52 -15.32
C LEU A 944 65.85 12.22 -13.91
N ALA A 945 64.62 11.70 -13.80
CA ALA A 945 64.04 11.26 -12.53
C ALA A 945 64.88 10.14 -11.88
N GLN A 946 65.30 9.14 -12.67
CA GLN A 946 66.21 8.08 -12.21
C GLN A 946 67.56 8.63 -11.75
N GLN A 947 68.15 9.58 -12.49
CA GLN A 947 69.39 10.24 -12.08
C GLN A 947 69.24 11.00 -10.77
N ARG A 948 68.11 11.70 -10.57
CA ARG A 948 67.82 12.39 -9.30
C ARG A 948 67.67 11.42 -8.14
N GLN A 949 67.01 10.27 -8.36
CA GLN A 949 66.87 9.21 -7.36
C GLN A 949 68.18 8.57 -6.93
N LEU A 950 69.17 8.53 -7.82
CA LEU A 950 70.51 7.97 -7.55
C LEU A 950 71.46 8.97 -6.89
N SER A 951 71.05 10.22 -6.63
CA SER A 951 71.89 11.20 -5.96
C SER A 951 71.90 10.99 -4.44
N ASP A 952 73.07 11.15 -3.80
CA ASP A 952 73.28 10.89 -2.37
C ASP A 952 72.39 11.74 -1.43
N ASN A 953 71.81 12.83 -1.95
CA ASN A 953 70.94 13.76 -1.20
C ASN A 953 69.45 13.61 -1.56
N TYR A 954 69.07 12.56 -2.28
CA TYR A 954 67.67 12.39 -2.70
C TYR A 954 66.79 11.91 -1.55
N VAL A 955 65.76 12.71 -1.25
CA VAL A 955 64.65 12.32 -0.37
C VAL A 955 63.41 12.24 -1.24
N LEU A 956 62.68 11.12 -1.17
CA LEU A 956 61.39 10.98 -1.83
C LEU A 956 60.46 12.08 -1.30
N PRO A 957 59.81 12.88 -2.16
CA PRO A 957 58.87 13.88 -1.68
C PRO A 957 57.81 13.22 -0.81
N GLU A 958 57.49 13.77 0.35
CA GLU A 958 56.41 13.24 1.19
C GLU A 958 55.17 14.13 1.06
N PRO A 959 53.97 13.56 0.85
CA PRO A 959 52.74 14.33 0.96
C PRO A 959 52.56 14.77 2.41
N TRP A 960 52.31 16.07 2.65
CA TRP A 960 52.12 16.66 3.98
C TRP A 960 50.65 16.93 4.33
#